data_AF-A0A8J2SEG7-F1
#
_entry.id   AF-A0A8J2SEG7-F1
#
_cell.length_a   1.000
_cell.length_b   1.000
_cell.length_c   1.000
_cell.angle_alpha   90.00
_cell.angle_beta   90.00
_cell.angle_gamma   90.00
#
_symmetry.space_group_name_H-M   'P 1'
#
loop_
_entity.id
_entity.type
_entity.pdbx_description
1 polymer ?
#
loop_
_entity_poly.entity_id
_entity_poly.type
_entity_poly.pdbx_seq_one_letter_code
_entity_poly.pdbx_strand_id
1 'polypeptide(L)'
;MTALLQQVLLLLAARPCVPLVATLKAPKTITPPQAGKPSIYHRAPTPYEVPESALATLEAEGLCVVDNWAPQADVQALRRDVDQLWDAGKFIASKVGSRSVSADGSITDSKTLEEETRRAQTAWLRPPPDPSVGDVDARRKLDGQLESLREKLIENSGAPLLRTMELSYAKYPVGGYYRRHIDVPRSVYYMLGRNGATDYSLQERREYSILLYLNAQDWSHRDHGGALRAEIGEDKVGVSPRGGRLVIFHSDCIPHAVEEAPERGRVAVVGWLRTRRSDEATSLRESPRFRAAERLERFGHDGSAKRQFQRCLEHLTNPVEKAYCYARVAHCAFDGLGDRAAAAQAWRSAIELDPASAVARAGLGMTTTNATERAEALNEAQALQPRDARTALIRAASSNNDAEQLEILDGLLASSPETRCLAESLLWLHEHNFDSSKALEPTRSILEQAAQFAIEAFGDDEENICAEFGTYHGRSLRVLDQRLPHNWQLHGFDSFVGLPEQWRHEPAGSYSVTGDRGSATGCFPARAELHAGWFNETAGPFARRVIEDGDALALLHVDCDLYSSARDCLSALAPLLQRGSVVLFDDFLAHETWRDDEKRAWDEAIEENGLAVEVVAASLLSKQCCFRVVGKDGS
;
A
#
# COMPACT_ATOMS: atom_id res chain seq x y z
N MET A 1 29.59 6.71 -18.88
CA MET A 1 29.02 6.42 -17.54
C MET A 1 30.01 6.57 -16.38
N THR A 2 31.33 6.67 -16.57
CA THR A 2 32.30 6.60 -15.44
C THR A 2 32.78 7.95 -14.86
N ALA A 3 32.73 9.06 -15.60
CA ALA A 3 33.24 10.35 -15.10
C ALA A 3 32.30 11.07 -14.12
N LEU A 4 30.99 11.09 -14.40
CA LEU A 4 30.00 11.78 -13.54
C LEU A 4 29.85 11.07 -12.18
N LEU A 5 29.88 9.74 -12.18
CA LEU A 5 29.91 8.91 -10.97
C LEU A 5 31.17 9.20 -10.12
N GLN A 6 32.32 9.43 -10.77
CA GLN A 6 33.57 9.82 -10.09
C GLN A 6 33.48 11.22 -9.44
N GLN A 7 32.74 12.18 -10.01
CA GLN A 7 32.55 13.49 -9.38
C GLN A 7 31.75 13.40 -8.07
N VAL A 8 30.67 12.62 -8.05
CA VAL A 8 29.88 12.38 -6.82
C VAL A 8 30.73 11.66 -5.75
N LEU A 9 31.52 10.66 -6.16
CA LEU A 9 32.43 9.93 -5.27
C LEU A 9 33.61 10.77 -4.74
N LEU A 10 34.00 11.85 -5.42
CA LEU A 10 35.16 12.68 -5.05
C LEU A 10 34.87 13.75 -3.99
N LEU A 11 33.60 14.17 -3.82
CA LEU A 11 33.21 15.13 -2.78
C LEU A 11 33.08 14.50 -1.38
N LEU A 12 32.86 13.18 -1.30
CA LEU A 12 32.60 12.47 -0.03
C LEU A 12 33.84 11.82 0.61
N ALA A 13 35.02 11.86 -0.03
CA ALA A 13 36.23 11.22 0.49
C ALA A 13 37.53 11.93 0.07
N ALA A 14 38.12 12.71 0.97
CA ALA A 14 39.44 13.30 0.79
C ALA A 14 40.58 12.28 0.98
N ARG A 15 40.85 11.49 -0.09
CA ARG A 15 42.15 11.06 -0.69
C ARG A 15 43.40 10.74 0.20
N PRO A 16 44.42 9.94 -0.27
CA PRO A 16 44.53 9.17 -1.54
C PRO A 16 45.23 7.76 -1.53
N CYS A 17 45.01 6.97 -2.62
CA CYS A 17 45.98 6.07 -3.33
C CYS A 17 46.52 4.76 -2.66
N VAL A 18 46.97 3.69 -3.35
CA VAL A 18 47.15 3.31 -4.80
C VAL A 18 46.92 1.76 -5.03
N PRO A 19 46.92 1.20 -6.28
CA PRO A 19 46.28 -0.11 -6.62
C PRO A 19 47.20 -1.19 -7.29
N LEU A 20 46.62 -2.33 -7.75
CA LEU A 20 46.98 -3.17 -8.95
C LEU A 20 45.90 -4.30 -9.15
N VAL A 21 46.01 -5.35 -10.00
CA VAL A 21 45.72 -5.39 -11.47
C VAL A 21 45.06 -6.72 -11.95
N ALA A 22 44.54 -6.72 -13.19
CA ALA A 22 43.81 -7.72 -14.03
C ALA A 22 44.28 -9.21 -14.15
N THR A 23 43.38 -10.09 -14.66
CA THR A 23 43.53 -11.29 -15.58
C THR A 23 42.23 -12.16 -15.56
N LEU A 24 41.83 -13.07 -16.49
CA LEU A 24 42.15 -13.38 -17.92
C LEU A 24 40.90 -13.96 -18.70
N LYS A 25 41.01 -15.03 -19.52
CA LYS A 25 39.98 -15.60 -20.47
C LYS A 25 40.24 -17.11 -20.80
N ALA A 26 39.33 -17.97 -21.32
CA ALA A 26 37.85 -17.90 -21.43
C ALA A 26 37.07 -19.27 -21.55
N PRO A 27 36.95 -20.02 -22.68
CA PRO A 27 35.62 -20.53 -23.08
C PRO A 27 35.44 -22.04 -23.43
N LYS A 28 34.17 -22.52 -23.27
CA LYS A 28 33.48 -23.68 -23.89
C LYS A 28 32.03 -23.73 -23.33
N THR A 29 30.94 -24.07 -24.03
CA THR A 29 30.68 -24.30 -25.47
C THR A 29 29.20 -23.92 -25.75
N ILE A 30 28.84 -23.57 -26.99
CA ILE A 30 27.45 -23.27 -27.37
C ILE A 30 26.65 -24.57 -27.55
N THR A 31 25.41 -24.60 -27.03
CA THR A 31 24.36 -25.56 -27.45
C THR A 31 23.45 -24.84 -28.45
N PRO A 32 23.11 -25.44 -29.61
CA PRO A 32 22.25 -24.79 -30.61
C PRO A 32 20.80 -24.64 -30.10
N PRO A 33 20.03 -23.66 -30.63
CA PRO A 33 18.63 -23.50 -30.25
C PRO A 33 17.80 -24.71 -30.69
N GLN A 34 17.08 -25.33 -29.76
CA GLN A 34 16.05 -26.32 -30.09
C GLN A 34 14.70 -25.62 -30.29
N ALA A 35 13.95 -26.09 -31.30
CA ALA A 35 12.65 -25.54 -31.64
C ALA A 35 11.52 -26.23 -30.86
N GLY A 36 10.46 -25.47 -30.58
CA GLY A 36 9.25 -25.93 -29.91
C GLY A 36 9.23 -25.55 -28.43
N LYS A 37 8.54 -24.44 -28.10
CA LYS A 37 8.04 -24.22 -26.75
C LYS A 37 7.15 -25.40 -26.34
N PRO A 38 7.21 -25.89 -25.09
CA PRO A 38 6.26 -26.89 -24.62
C PRO A 38 4.83 -26.35 -24.71
N SER A 39 3.90 -27.21 -25.10
CA SER A 39 2.48 -26.85 -25.14
C SER A 39 1.94 -26.67 -23.72
N ILE A 40 1.42 -25.49 -23.39
CA ILE A 40 0.67 -25.25 -22.14
C ILE A 40 -0.59 -26.14 -22.00
N TYR A 41 -1.00 -26.82 -23.07
CA TYR A 41 -2.08 -27.79 -23.07
C TYR A 41 -1.55 -29.20 -22.81
N HIS A 42 -2.00 -29.79 -21.71
CA HIS A 42 -1.75 -31.15 -21.27
C HIS A 42 -3.10 -31.88 -21.17
N ARG A 43 -3.07 -33.20 -21.06
CA ARG A 43 -4.26 -34.04 -20.83
C ARG A 43 -4.10 -34.76 -19.50
N ALA A 44 -5.15 -34.79 -18.69
CA ALA A 44 -5.16 -35.58 -17.46
C ALA A 44 -4.97 -37.08 -17.81
N PRO A 45 -3.97 -37.78 -17.24
CA PRO A 45 -3.73 -39.20 -17.53
C PRO A 45 -4.84 -40.08 -16.90
N THR A 46 -5.27 -39.76 -15.69
CA THR A 46 -6.53 -40.24 -15.08
C THR A 46 -7.33 -39.04 -14.55
N PRO A 47 -8.65 -39.19 -14.26
CA PRO A 47 -9.44 -38.09 -13.70
C PRO A 47 -8.85 -37.51 -12.42
N TYR A 48 -8.90 -36.19 -12.31
CA TYR A 48 -8.33 -35.34 -11.25
C TYR A 48 -6.79 -35.37 -11.12
N GLU A 49 -6.09 -36.13 -11.94
CA GLU A 49 -4.63 -36.16 -11.96
C GLU A 49 -4.07 -35.02 -12.82
N VAL A 50 -3.14 -34.24 -12.23
CA VAL A 50 -2.34 -33.25 -12.96
C VAL A 50 -0.98 -33.89 -13.30
N PRO A 51 -0.64 -34.09 -14.59
CA PRO A 51 0.60 -34.75 -14.96
C PRO A 51 1.81 -33.86 -14.64
N GLU A 52 2.95 -34.47 -14.34
CA GLU A 52 4.21 -33.77 -14.00
C GLU A 52 4.64 -32.78 -15.09
N SER A 53 4.35 -33.06 -16.37
CA SER A 53 4.61 -32.10 -17.46
C SER A 53 3.79 -30.82 -17.37
N ALA A 54 2.57 -30.86 -16.82
CA ALA A 54 1.76 -29.67 -16.59
C ALA A 54 2.26 -28.86 -15.40
N LEU A 55 2.86 -29.50 -14.40
CA LEU A 55 3.50 -28.84 -13.27
C LEU A 55 4.83 -28.19 -13.71
N ALA A 56 5.65 -28.90 -14.48
CA ALA A 56 6.86 -28.34 -15.07
C ALA A 56 6.58 -27.15 -16.01
N THR A 57 5.50 -27.18 -16.79
CA THR A 57 5.08 -26.03 -17.62
C THR A 57 4.45 -24.90 -16.82
N LEU A 58 3.78 -25.18 -15.68
CA LEU A 58 3.31 -24.15 -14.76
C LEU A 58 4.47 -23.33 -14.19
N GLU A 59 5.53 -23.97 -13.70
CA GLU A 59 6.69 -23.27 -13.15
C GLU A 59 7.58 -22.60 -14.23
N ALA A 60 7.53 -23.09 -15.49
CA ALA A 60 8.36 -22.57 -16.59
C ALA A 60 7.72 -21.43 -17.40
N GLU A 61 6.40 -21.50 -17.67
CA GLU A 61 5.65 -20.52 -18.48
C GLU A 61 4.60 -19.76 -17.63
N GLY A 62 4.52 -20.01 -16.32
CA GLY A 62 3.63 -19.36 -15.37
C GLY A 62 2.16 -19.79 -15.42
N LEU A 63 1.76 -20.62 -16.40
CA LEU A 63 0.39 -21.09 -16.63
C LEU A 63 0.39 -22.49 -17.27
N CYS A 64 -0.52 -23.37 -16.83
CA CYS A 64 -0.81 -24.63 -17.49
C CYS A 64 -2.33 -24.91 -17.62
N VAL A 65 -2.68 -25.74 -18.60
CA VAL A 65 -4.06 -26.15 -18.91
C VAL A 65 -4.15 -27.67 -18.98
N VAL A 66 -5.06 -28.26 -18.20
CA VAL A 66 -5.25 -29.72 -18.13
C VAL A 66 -6.63 -30.09 -18.66
N ASP A 67 -6.67 -30.69 -19.85
CA ASP A 67 -7.89 -31.15 -20.49
C ASP A 67 -8.40 -32.48 -19.91
N ASN A 68 -9.71 -32.54 -19.65
CA ASN A 68 -10.43 -33.68 -19.04
C ASN A 68 -10.02 -34.01 -17.60
N TRP A 69 -9.62 -33.01 -16.82
CA TRP A 69 -9.31 -33.15 -15.40
C TRP A 69 -10.56 -33.63 -14.61
N ALA A 70 -11.69 -32.95 -14.73
CA ALA A 70 -12.94 -33.42 -14.10
C ALA A 70 -13.77 -34.31 -15.08
N PRO A 71 -14.33 -35.44 -14.63
CA PRO A 71 -15.30 -36.22 -15.41
C PRO A 71 -16.55 -35.42 -15.77
N GLN A 72 -17.13 -35.69 -16.94
CA GLN A 72 -18.34 -34.97 -17.40
C GLN A 72 -19.55 -35.19 -16.48
N ALA A 73 -19.65 -36.33 -15.78
CA ALA A 73 -20.69 -36.58 -14.78
C ALA A 73 -20.60 -35.62 -13.58
N ASP A 74 -19.37 -35.29 -13.17
CA ASP A 74 -19.10 -34.38 -12.05
C ASP A 74 -19.22 -32.92 -12.46
N VAL A 75 -18.82 -32.58 -13.70
CA VAL A 75 -19.16 -31.31 -14.34
C VAL A 75 -20.68 -31.10 -14.36
N GLN A 76 -21.45 -32.12 -14.73
CA GLN A 76 -22.92 -32.09 -14.71
C GLN A 76 -23.52 -32.00 -13.30
N ALA A 77 -22.84 -32.52 -12.28
CA ALA A 77 -23.27 -32.38 -10.88
C ALA A 77 -23.07 -30.94 -10.37
N LEU A 78 -21.86 -30.39 -10.56
CA LEU A 78 -21.56 -28.99 -10.30
C LEU A 78 -22.42 -28.03 -11.16
N ARG A 79 -22.98 -28.50 -12.28
CA ARG A 79 -24.00 -27.74 -13.04
C ARG A 79 -25.35 -27.68 -12.37
N ARG A 80 -25.91 -28.81 -11.95
CA ARG A 80 -27.15 -28.81 -11.18
C ARG A 80 -27.01 -27.96 -9.91
N ASP A 81 -25.84 -27.98 -9.29
CA ASP A 81 -25.51 -27.12 -8.14
C ASP A 81 -25.54 -25.61 -8.49
N VAL A 82 -24.86 -25.20 -9.56
CA VAL A 82 -24.85 -23.81 -10.06
C VAL A 82 -26.26 -23.31 -10.36
N ASP A 83 -27.11 -24.13 -10.95
CA ASP A 83 -28.45 -23.69 -11.35
C ASP A 83 -29.44 -23.74 -10.17
N GLN A 84 -29.33 -24.70 -9.25
CA GLN A 84 -30.08 -24.69 -7.97
C GLN A 84 -29.70 -23.49 -7.08
N LEU A 85 -28.42 -23.12 -7.02
CA LEU A 85 -27.96 -21.90 -6.32
C LEU A 85 -28.45 -20.62 -7.00
N TRP A 86 -28.59 -20.63 -8.33
CA TRP A 86 -29.11 -19.51 -9.10
C TRP A 86 -30.59 -19.29 -8.83
N ASP A 87 -31.40 -20.35 -8.93
CA ASP A 87 -32.84 -20.31 -8.69
C ASP A 87 -33.16 -19.98 -7.22
N ALA A 88 -32.29 -20.38 -6.28
CA ALA A 88 -32.36 -20.00 -4.87
C ALA A 88 -31.74 -18.62 -4.54
N GLY A 89 -31.42 -17.80 -5.55
CA GLY A 89 -30.97 -16.41 -5.39
C GLY A 89 -29.62 -16.23 -4.68
N LYS A 90 -28.73 -17.23 -4.74
CA LYS A 90 -27.43 -17.21 -4.03
C LYS A 90 -26.28 -16.60 -4.84
N PHE A 91 -26.54 -16.16 -6.07
CA PHE A 91 -25.58 -15.44 -6.89
C PHE A 91 -25.68 -13.92 -6.65
N ILE A 92 -24.55 -13.29 -6.34
CA ILE A 92 -24.42 -11.83 -6.17
C ILE A 92 -23.60 -11.22 -7.32
N ALA A 93 -23.78 -9.93 -7.59
CA ALA A 93 -22.94 -9.22 -8.56
C ALA A 93 -21.46 -9.30 -8.17
N SER A 94 -20.60 -9.65 -9.13
CA SER A 94 -19.15 -9.78 -8.87
C SER A 94 -18.47 -8.42 -8.81
N LYS A 95 -18.46 -7.84 -7.60
CA LYS A 95 -17.73 -6.61 -7.28
C LYS A 95 -16.21 -6.75 -7.47
N VAL A 96 -15.51 -5.63 -7.66
CA VAL A 96 -14.05 -5.52 -7.76
C VAL A 96 -13.52 -4.72 -6.56
N GLY A 97 -12.44 -5.15 -5.92
CA GLY A 97 -11.85 -4.48 -4.75
C GLY A 97 -10.95 -5.40 -3.93
N SER A 98 -10.25 -4.82 -2.95
CA SER A 98 -9.50 -5.54 -1.93
C SER A 98 -10.41 -6.00 -0.78
N ARG A 99 -9.82 -6.68 0.21
CA ARG A 99 -10.52 -7.20 1.39
C ARG A 99 -9.60 -7.09 2.60
N SER A 100 -9.85 -6.10 3.44
CA SER A 100 -9.17 -5.88 4.71
C SER A 100 -9.87 -6.66 5.83
N VAL A 101 -9.09 -7.10 6.81
CA VAL A 101 -9.59 -7.83 7.98
C VAL A 101 -9.08 -7.10 9.21
N SER A 102 -10.00 -6.57 10.02
CA SER A 102 -9.68 -5.86 11.26
C SER A 102 -9.35 -6.85 12.39
N ALA A 103 -8.73 -6.37 13.47
CA ALA A 103 -8.18 -7.24 14.52
C ALA A 103 -9.24 -8.05 15.30
N ASP A 104 -10.51 -7.64 15.24
CA ASP A 104 -11.67 -8.35 15.80
C ASP A 104 -12.18 -9.49 14.89
N GLY A 105 -11.63 -9.62 13.67
CA GLY A 105 -12.07 -10.56 12.65
C GLY A 105 -13.21 -10.04 11.77
N SER A 106 -13.66 -8.78 11.95
CA SER A 106 -14.55 -8.13 11.00
C SER A 106 -13.86 -7.88 9.66
N ILE A 107 -14.64 -7.81 8.59
CA ILE A 107 -14.10 -7.81 7.23
C ILE A 107 -14.67 -6.62 6.44
N THR A 108 -13.79 -5.67 6.14
CA THR A 108 -14.07 -4.52 5.28
C THR A 108 -13.78 -4.88 3.82
N ASP A 109 -14.80 -4.74 2.97
CA ASP A 109 -14.75 -5.05 1.54
C ASP A 109 -14.75 -3.72 0.77
N SER A 110 -13.61 -3.29 0.21
CA SER A 110 -13.47 -2.07 -0.64
C SER A 110 -14.08 -2.25 -2.05
N LYS A 111 -15.20 -2.98 -2.10
CA LYS A 111 -15.69 -3.66 -3.29
C LYS A 111 -16.74 -2.84 -4.02
N THR A 112 -16.31 -2.11 -5.04
CA THR A 112 -17.16 -1.34 -5.96
C THR A 112 -17.88 -2.25 -6.96
N LEU A 113 -19.03 -1.80 -7.46
CA LEU A 113 -19.91 -2.56 -8.34
C LEU A 113 -19.76 -2.06 -9.80
N GLU A 114 -18.54 -2.12 -10.32
CA GLU A 114 -18.18 -1.63 -11.66
C GLU A 114 -18.60 -2.60 -12.78
N GLU A 115 -19.81 -2.41 -13.32
CA GLU A 115 -20.27 -3.20 -14.47
C GLU A 115 -19.42 -3.03 -15.74
N GLU A 116 -18.73 -1.88 -15.90
CA GLU A 116 -17.79 -1.61 -17.00
C GLU A 116 -16.52 -2.50 -16.96
N THR A 117 -16.17 -2.96 -15.76
CA THR A 117 -14.95 -3.74 -15.50
C THR A 117 -15.25 -5.23 -15.46
N ARG A 118 -16.40 -5.63 -14.89
CA ARG A 118 -16.77 -7.06 -14.75
C ARG A 118 -18.28 -7.28 -14.82
N ARG A 119 -18.73 -7.90 -15.92
CA ARG A 119 -20.13 -8.33 -16.11
C ARG A 119 -20.28 -9.82 -15.78
N ALA A 120 -20.28 -10.14 -14.49
CA ALA A 120 -20.41 -11.49 -13.95
C ALA A 120 -21.12 -11.50 -12.59
N GLN A 121 -21.64 -12.67 -12.19
CA GLN A 121 -22.14 -12.93 -10.85
C GLN A 121 -21.38 -14.10 -10.21
N THR A 122 -21.28 -14.10 -8.88
CA THR A 122 -20.59 -15.13 -8.10
C THR A 122 -21.45 -15.69 -6.97
N ALA A 123 -21.30 -17.00 -6.72
CA ALA A 123 -21.79 -17.66 -5.51
C ALA A 123 -20.58 -18.26 -4.78
N TRP A 124 -20.38 -17.90 -3.51
CA TRP A 124 -19.24 -18.40 -2.74
C TRP A 124 -19.43 -19.88 -2.36
N LEU A 125 -18.33 -20.64 -2.45
CA LEU A 125 -18.23 -22.02 -1.97
C LEU A 125 -17.40 -22.11 -0.68
N ARG A 126 -16.61 -21.09 -0.37
CA ARG A 126 -15.91 -20.91 0.90
C ARG A 126 -16.04 -19.45 1.36
N PRO A 127 -16.84 -19.13 2.40
CA PRO A 127 -17.72 -20.04 3.14
C PRO A 127 -18.79 -20.68 2.21
N PRO A 128 -19.23 -21.91 2.50
CA PRO A 128 -20.19 -22.61 1.65
C PRO A 128 -21.60 -22.02 1.77
N PRO A 129 -22.46 -22.19 0.75
CA PRO A 129 -23.89 -21.91 0.87
C PRO A 129 -24.55 -22.85 1.88
N ASP A 130 -25.74 -22.46 2.32
CA ASP A 130 -26.62 -23.27 3.16
C ASP A 130 -26.70 -24.74 2.67
N PRO A 131 -26.42 -25.76 3.52
CA PRO A 131 -26.47 -27.17 3.14
C PRO A 131 -27.85 -27.68 2.69
N SER A 132 -28.93 -26.92 2.89
CA SER A 132 -30.26 -27.22 2.34
C SER A 132 -30.43 -26.79 0.88
N VAL A 133 -29.47 -26.06 0.30
CA VAL A 133 -29.54 -25.50 -1.05
C VAL A 133 -28.39 -26.02 -1.92
N GLY A 134 -28.71 -26.78 -2.96
CA GLY A 134 -27.78 -27.26 -3.99
C GLY A 134 -27.25 -28.68 -3.79
N ASP A 135 -26.33 -29.10 -4.66
CA ASP A 135 -25.71 -30.44 -4.67
C ASP A 135 -24.49 -30.46 -3.74
N VAL A 136 -24.74 -30.60 -2.43
CA VAL A 136 -23.71 -30.58 -1.37
C VAL A 136 -22.66 -31.67 -1.56
N ASP A 137 -23.03 -32.83 -2.11
CA ASP A 137 -22.10 -33.93 -2.32
C ASP A 137 -21.21 -33.71 -3.55
N ALA A 138 -21.71 -33.02 -4.60
CA ALA A 138 -20.84 -32.50 -5.66
C ALA A 138 -19.80 -31.49 -5.13
N ARG A 139 -20.21 -30.57 -4.23
CA ARG A 139 -19.27 -29.64 -3.57
C ARG A 139 -18.22 -30.35 -2.73
N ARG A 140 -18.64 -31.30 -1.87
CA ARG A 140 -17.73 -32.12 -1.05
C ARG A 140 -16.74 -32.91 -1.88
N LYS A 141 -17.20 -33.50 -3.00
CA LYS A 141 -16.32 -34.20 -3.94
C LYS A 141 -15.31 -33.25 -4.56
N LEU A 142 -15.74 -32.07 -5.02
CA LEU A 142 -14.85 -31.03 -5.55
C LEU A 142 -13.81 -30.58 -4.51
N ASP A 143 -14.22 -30.26 -3.28
CA ASP A 143 -13.31 -29.85 -2.20
C ASP A 143 -12.22 -30.91 -1.94
N GLY A 144 -12.57 -32.20 -1.96
CA GLY A 144 -11.59 -33.29 -1.83
C GLY A 144 -10.56 -33.32 -2.96
N GLN A 145 -10.98 -33.12 -4.22
CA GLN A 145 -10.05 -33.10 -5.36
C GLN A 145 -9.20 -31.82 -5.40
N LEU A 146 -9.73 -30.69 -4.92
CA LEU A 146 -8.97 -29.45 -4.78
C LEU A 146 -7.95 -29.52 -3.63
N GLU A 147 -8.21 -30.31 -2.59
CA GLU A 147 -7.24 -30.58 -1.53
C GLU A 147 -6.08 -31.47 -2.03
N SER A 148 -6.37 -32.53 -2.80
CA SER A 148 -5.32 -33.32 -3.46
C SER A 148 -4.51 -32.50 -4.48
N LEU A 149 -5.17 -31.57 -5.20
CA LEU A 149 -4.48 -30.60 -6.06
C LEU A 149 -3.56 -29.66 -5.27
N ARG A 150 -4.01 -29.15 -4.11
CA ARG A 150 -3.19 -28.33 -3.21
C ARG A 150 -1.95 -29.09 -2.76
N GLU A 151 -2.11 -30.34 -2.35
CA GLU A 151 -0.99 -31.20 -1.89
C GLU A 151 0.00 -31.50 -3.03
N LYS A 152 -0.48 -31.74 -4.26
CA LYS A 152 0.41 -31.92 -5.43
C LYS A 152 1.17 -30.66 -5.85
N LEU A 153 0.56 -29.47 -5.68
CA LEU A 153 1.25 -28.20 -5.91
C LEU A 153 2.30 -27.90 -4.84
N ILE A 154 2.04 -28.22 -3.57
CA ILE A 154 3.05 -28.14 -2.49
C ILE A 154 4.24 -29.06 -2.77
N GLU A 155 3.99 -30.30 -3.21
CA GLU A 155 5.05 -31.25 -3.58
C GLU A 155 5.92 -30.73 -4.73
N ASN A 156 5.33 -30.00 -5.69
CA ASN A 156 6.03 -29.48 -6.86
C ASN A 156 6.90 -28.24 -6.58
N SER A 157 6.35 -27.21 -5.92
CA SER A 157 7.03 -25.92 -5.75
C SER A 157 7.54 -25.63 -4.34
N GLY A 158 7.18 -26.45 -3.36
CA GLY A 158 7.49 -26.22 -1.94
C GLY A 158 6.72 -25.05 -1.30
N ALA A 159 5.83 -24.37 -2.03
CA ALA A 159 5.05 -23.26 -1.50
C ALA A 159 4.07 -23.75 -0.40
N PRO A 160 4.04 -23.14 0.81
CA PRO A 160 3.21 -23.62 1.92
C PRO A 160 1.72 -23.21 1.79
N LEU A 161 1.03 -23.84 0.83
CA LEU A 161 -0.37 -23.54 0.52
C LEU A 161 -1.32 -23.93 1.67
N LEU A 162 -2.13 -22.96 2.10
CA LEU A 162 -3.12 -23.08 3.17
C LEU A 162 -4.28 -24.00 2.77
N ARG A 163 -4.81 -24.78 3.72
CA ARG A 163 -6.08 -25.50 3.54
C ARG A 163 -7.28 -24.55 3.30
N THR A 164 -7.16 -23.28 3.71
CA THR A 164 -8.14 -22.20 3.52
C THR A 164 -7.95 -21.47 2.19
N MET A 165 -8.45 -22.07 1.10
CA MET A 165 -8.58 -21.40 -0.20
C MET A 165 -9.84 -20.53 -0.29
N GLU A 166 -9.77 -19.47 -1.09
CA GLU A 166 -10.96 -18.75 -1.57
C GLU A 166 -11.57 -19.53 -2.74
N LEU A 167 -12.89 -19.75 -2.76
CA LEU A 167 -13.55 -20.57 -3.79
C LEU A 167 -14.97 -20.08 -4.08
N SER A 168 -15.34 -20.03 -5.36
CA SER A 168 -16.67 -19.59 -5.83
C SER A 168 -17.05 -20.23 -7.17
N TYR A 169 -18.34 -20.26 -7.50
CA TYR A 169 -18.77 -20.29 -8.89
C TYR A 169 -18.82 -18.87 -9.44
N ALA A 170 -18.30 -18.65 -10.65
CA ALA A 170 -18.42 -17.39 -11.38
C ALA A 170 -19.25 -17.59 -12.66
N LYS A 171 -20.51 -17.11 -12.66
CA LYS A 171 -21.50 -17.24 -13.74
C LYS A 171 -21.58 -15.92 -14.52
N TYR A 172 -21.09 -15.95 -15.75
CA TYR A 172 -21.15 -14.87 -16.72
C TYR A 172 -22.41 -15.05 -17.57
N PRO A 173 -23.29 -14.03 -17.70
CA PRO A 173 -24.43 -14.07 -18.59
C PRO A 173 -23.98 -14.05 -20.06
N VAL A 174 -24.95 -14.09 -20.99
CA VAL A 174 -24.71 -13.83 -22.41
C VAL A 174 -24.18 -12.39 -22.57
N GLY A 175 -23.05 -12.23 -23.28
CA GLY A 175 -22.28 -10.99 -23.32
C GLY A 175 -21.64 -10.59 -21.99
N GLY A 176 -21.40 -11.55 -21.08
CA GLY A 176 -20.66 -11.33 -19.84
C GLY A 176 -19.14 -11.40 -20.06
N TYR A 177 -18.39 -10.54 -19.37
CA TYR A 177 -16.94 -10.37 -19.55
C TYR A 177 -16.20 -10.02 -18.25
N TYR A 178 -14.87 -10.00 -18.31
CA TYR A 178 -13.99 -9.38 -17.32
C TYR A 178 -12.83 -8.71 -18.05
N ARG A 179 -12.63 -7.40 -17.85
CA ARG A 179 -11.50 -6.64 -18.42
C ARG A 179 -10.15 -7.22 -17.97
N ARG A 180 -9.07 -6.83 -18.64
CA ARG A 180 -7.70 -7.30 -18.36
C ARG A 180 -7.24 -6.88 -16.96
N HIS A 181 -6.84 -7.85 -16.14
CA HIS A 181 -6.37 -7.66 -14.77
C HIS A 181 -5.28 -8.69 -14.41
N ILE A 182 -4.79 -8.63 -13.17
CA ILE A 182 -3.93 -9.64 -12.51
C ILE A 182 -4.61 -9.93 -11.17
N ASP A 183 -4.63 -11.18 -10.70
CA ASP A 183 -5.35 -11.58 -9.47
C ASP A 183 -4.70 -11.08 -8.16
N VAL A 184 -3.41 -10.73 -8.23
CA VAL A 184 -2.65 -9.97 -7.23
C VAL A 184 -1.95 -8.81 -7.96
N PRO A 185 -2.45 -7.56 -7.86
CA PRO A 185 -1.84 -6.43 -8.56
C PRO A 185 -0.48 -6.08 -7.94
N ARG A 186 0.54 -5.78 -8.77
CA ARG A 186 1.93 -5.54 -8.31
C ARG A 186 2.08 -4.45 -7.23
N SER A 187 1.14 -3.52 -7.11
CA SER A 187 1.11 -2.54 -6.02
C SER A 187 1.18 -3.18 -4.64
N VAL A 188 0.62 -4.39 -4.46
CA VAL A 188 0.70 -5.25 -3.26
C VAL A 188 2.12 -5.40 -2.72
N TYR A 189 3.13 -5.43 -3.58
CA TYR A 189 4.54 -5.54 -3.14
C TYR A 189 5.11 -4.23 -2.58
N TYR A 190 4.48 -3.08 -2.84
CA TYR A 190 4.99 -1.75 -2.52
C TYR A 190 4.02 -0.90 -1.66
N MET A 191 2.84 -1.41 -1.28
CA MET A 191 1.91 -0.69 -0.40
C MET A 191 2.51 -0.50 1.00
N LEU A 192 2.89 0.73 1.33
CA LEU A 192 3.23 1.16 2.68
C LEU A 192 2.02 1.85 3.33
N GLY A 193 1.56 1.31 4.46
CA GLY A 193 0.86 2.10 5.47
C GLY A 193 1.85 2.99 6.23
N ARG A 194 1.37 3.99 6.98
CA ARG A 194 2.21 5.04 7.60
C ARG A 194 3.40 4.50 8.41
N ASN A 195 3.19 3.40 9.14
CA ASN A 195 4.09 2.96 10.21
C ASN A 195 5.28 2.09 9.73
N GLY A 196 5.71 2.21 8.45
CA GLY A 196 6.65 1.27 7.82
C GLY A 196 6.09 -0.15 7.60
N ALA A 197 4.84 -0.34 8.05
CA ALA A 197 4.00 -1.48 7.76
C ALA A 197 3.75 -1.57 6.26
N THR A 198 4.12 -2.70 5.66
CA THR A 198 3.32 -3.18 4.52
C THR A 198 1.90 -3.39 5.03
N ASP A 199 0.87 -3.06 4.23
CA ASP A 199 -0.52 -3.39 4.57
C ASP A 199 -0.62 -4.86 5.03
N TYR A 200 -0.96 -5.05 6.32
CA TYR A 200 -0.95 -6.37 6.96
C TYR A 200 -2.17 -7.22 6.58
N SER A 201 -3.07 -6.73 5.71
CA SER A 201 -4.02 -7.58 4.97
C SER A 201 -3.33 -8.73 4.21
N LEU A 202 -2.05 -8.56 3.90
CA LEU A 202 -1.20 -9.47 3.11
C LEU A 202 -0.51 -10.59 3.91
N GLN A 203 -1.05 -11.01 5.06
CA GLN A 203 -0.58 -12.25 5.71
C GLN A 203 -0.76 -13.47 4.79
N GLU A 204 -1.80 -13.47 3.95
CA GLU A 204 -2.14 -14.56 3.03
C GLU A 204 -2.13 -14.07 1.58
N ARG A 205 -1.10 -14.43 0.80
CA ARG A 205 -0.97 -14.10 -0.62
C ARG A 205 -1.63 -15.18 -1.47
N ARG A 206 -2.39 -14.82 -2.51
CA ARG A 206 -2.82 -15.77 -3.55
C ARG A 206 -1.58 -16.22 -4.32
N GLU A 207 -1.29 -17.52 -4.27
CA GLU A 207 -0.14 -18.11 -4.96
C GLU A 207 -0.55 -18.58 -6.35
N TYR A 208 -1.55 -19.46 -6.40
CA TYR A 208 -2.09 -20.02 -7.64
C TYR A 208 -3.58 -19.69 -7.78
N SER A 209 -3.95 -19.17 -8.94
CA SER A 209 -5.32 -19.05 -9.41
C SER A 209 -5.75 -20.35 -10.09
N ILE A 210 -6.93 -20.85 -9.76
CA ILE A 210 -7.51 -22.07 -10.35
C ILE A 210 -8.85 -21.78 -11.02
N LEU A 211 -9.03 -22.30 -12.24
CA LEU A 211 -10.31 -22.27 -12.95
C LEU A 211 -10.69 -23.67 -13.43
N LEU A 212 -11.79 -24.21 -12.91
CA LEU A 212 -12.42 -25.44 -13.45
C LEU A 212 -13.63 -25.04 -14.29
N TYR A 213 -13.55 -25.28 -15.60
CA TYR A 213 -14.63 -24.94 -16.51
C TYR A 213 -15.76 -25.96 -16.49
N LEU A 214 -17.01 -25.46 -16.44
CA LEU A 214 -18.21 -26.28 -16.33
C LEU A 214 -19.09 -26.26 -17.60
N ASN A 215 -18.64 -25.64 -18.68
CA ASN A 215 -19.46 -25.44 -19.90
C ASN A 215 -19.49 -26.71 -20.76
N ALA A 216 -20.07 -26.65 -21.96
CA ALA A 216 -20.09 -27.79 -22.85
C ALA A 216 -18.66 -28.22 -23.29
N GLN A 217 -18.43 -29.51 -23.51
CA GLN A 217 -17.09 -30.05 -23.80
C GLN A 217 -16.60 -29.74 -25.24
N ASP A 218 -17.53 -29.39 -26.12
CA ASP A 218 -17.34 -28.90 -27.49
C ASP A 218 -17.07 -27.39 -27.58
N TRP A 219 -17.14 -26.63 -26.46
CA TRP A 219 -16.99 -25.17 -26.48
C TRP A 219 -15.61 -24.75 -27.04
N SER A 220 -15.63 -24.23 -28.26
CA SER A 220 -14.51 -23.56 -28.90
C SER A 220 -14.70 -22.04 -28.83
N HIS A 221 -13.68 -21.33 -28.33
CA HIS A 221 -13.74 -19.87 -28.24
C HIS A 221 -13.61 -19.16 -29.59
N ARG A 222 -13.18 -19.87 -30.65
CA ARG A 222 -13.12 -19.32 -32.01
C ARG A 222 -14.52 -19.11 -32.60
N ASP A 223 -15.47 -19.92 -32.14
CA ASP A 223 -16.83 -20.01 -32.69
C ASP A 223 -17.87 -19.44 -31.71
N HIS A 224 -17.60 -19.45 -30.39
CA HIS A 224 -18.53 -19.04 -29.33
C HIS A 224 -18.01 -17.92 -28.40
N GLY A 225 -16.79 -17.43 -28.60
CA GLY A 225 -16.12 -16.51 -27.67
C GLY A 225 -15.88 -17.12 -26.27
N GLY A 226 -15.85 -16.27 -25.25
CA GLY A 226 -15.72 -16.70 -23.86
C GLY A 226 -14.33 -17.17 -23.44
N ALA A 227 -13.28 -16.91 -24.23
CA ALA A 227 -11.91 -17.28 -23.87
C ALA A 227 -11.46 -16.68 -22.54
N LEU A 228 -10.65 -17.42 -21.79
CA LEU A 228 -9.62 -16.77 -20.98
C LEU A 228 -8.51 -16.33 -21.95
N ARG A 229 -8.31 -15.01 -22.07
CA ARG A 229 -7.19 -14.40 -22.81
C ARG A 229 -6.09 -14.12 -21.79
N ALA A 230 -4.97 -14.84 -21.87
CA ALA A 230 -3.84 -14.71 -20.95
C ALA A 230 -2.60 -14.23 -21.71
N GLU A 231 -1.72 -13.50 -21.02
CA GLU A 231 -0.46 -12.98 -21.57
C GLU A 231 0.72 -13.68 -20.88
N ILE A 232 1.57 -14.36 -21.67
CA ILE A 232 2.70 -15.18 -21.21
C ILE A 232 3.96 -14.65 -21.88
N GLY A 233 4.72 -13.81 -21.17
CA GLY A 233 5.78 -13.01 -21.78
C GLY A 233 5.20 -12.08 -22.86
N GLU A 234 5.65 -12.25 -24.10
CA GLU A 234 5.10 -11.53 -25.27
C GLU A 234 3.90 -12.26 -25.93
N ASP A 235 3.68 -13.55 -25.63
CA ASP A 235 2.64 -14.36 -26.27
C ASP A 235 1.25 -14.09 -25.69
N LYS A 236 0.24 -13.95 -26.55
CA LYS A 236 -1.18 -13.80 -26.15
C LYS A 236 -1.96 -15.07 -26.47
N VAL A 237 -2.39 -15.78 -25.42
CA VAL A 237 -2.97 -17.13 -25.53
C VAL A 237 -4.46 -17.13 -25.21
N GLY A 238 -5.26 -17.83 -26.01
CA GLY A 238 -6.70 -18.01 -25.81
C GLY A 238 -7.05 -19.42 -25.35
N VAL A 239 -7.55 -19.57 -24.11
CA VAL A 239 -7.99 -20.85 -23.55
C VAL A 239 -9.51 -20.96 -23.64
N SER A 240 -10.01 -21.90 -24.45
CA SER A 240 -11.45 -22.21 -24.53
C SER A 240 -11.98 -22.75 -23.19
N PRO A 241 -13.15 -22.29 -22.71
CA PRO A 241 -13.69 -22.66 -21.40
C PRO A 241 -14.44 -24.01 -21.39
N ARG A 242 -13.80 -25.08 -21.87
CA ARG A 242 -14.40 -26.42 -22.11
C ARG A 242 -14.77 -27.16 -20.82
N GLY A 243 -15.91 -27.84 -20.78
CA GLY A 243 -16.33 -28.67 -19.64
C GLY A 243 -15.27 -29.68 -19.19
N GLY A 244 -14.88 -29.62 -17.91
CA GLY A 244 -13.91 -30.52 -17.29
C GLY A 244 -12.44 -30.14 -17.48
N ARG A 245 -12.15 -29.01 -18.15
CA ARG A 245 -10.80 -28.44 -18.25
C ARG A 245 -10.45 -27.66 -16.97
N LEU A 246 -9.30 -27.97 -16.38
CA LEU A 246 -8.65 -27.17 -15.35
C LEU A 246 -7.64 -26.21 -15.98
N VAL A 247 -7.50 -25.01 -15.43
CA VAL A 247 -6.40 -24.07 -15.67
C VAL A 247 -5.80 -23.68 -14.33
N ILE A 248 -4.47 -23.61 -14.28
CA ILE A 248 -3.68 -23.15 -13.13
C ILE A 248 -2.71 -22.09 -13.61
N PHE A 249 -2.55 -20.99 -12.89
CA PHE A 249 -1.48 -20.00 -13.11
C PHE A 249 -1.09 -19.29 -11.82
N HIS A 250 0.11 -18.71 -11.75
CA HIS A 250 0.50 -17.89 -10.59
C HIS A 250 -0.28 -16.57 -10.59
N SER A 251 -0.88 -16.23 -9.45
CA SER A 251 -1.88 -15.16 -9.36
C SER A 251 -1.34 -13.74 -9.59
N ASP A 252 -0.03 -13.52 -9.54
CA ASP A 252 0.61 -12.19 -9.61
C ASP A 252 1.38 -11.90 -10.91
N CYS A 253 1.66 -12.93 -11.72
CA CYS A 253 2.53 -12.81 -12.90
C CYS A 253 1.83 -12.96 -14.25
N ILE A 254 0.61 -13.49 -14.30
CA ILE A 254 -0.17 -13.69 -15.55
C ILE A 254 -1.32 -12.66 -15.67
N PRO A 255 -1.16 -11.61 -16.51
CA PRO A 255 -2.26 -10.73 -16.87
C PRO A 255 -3.25 -11.47 -17.75
N HIS A 256 -4.54 -11.33 -17.45
CA HIS A 256 -5.58 -12.04 -18.17
C HIS A 256 -6.92 -11.31 -18.19
N ALA A 257 -7.78 -11.69 -19.13
CA ALA A 257 -9.13 -11.18 -19.33
C ALA A 257 -10.11 -12.33 -19.63
N VAL A 258 -11.39 -12.11 -19.38
CA VAL A 258 -12.47 -12.98 -19.86
C VAL A 258 -13.18 -12.27 -21.00
N GLU A 259 -13.01 -12.83 -22.19
CA GLU A 259 -13.67 -12.41 -23.42
C GLU A 259 -15.19 -12.66 -23.37
N GLU A 260 -15.95 -11.84 -24.09
CA GLU A 260 -17.40 -12.00 -24.21
C GLU A 260 -17.80 -13.30 -24.91
N ALA A 261 -18.91 -13.89 -24.46
CA ALA A 261 -19.59 -14.99 -25.14
C ALA A 261 -20.96 -14.48 -25.64
N PRO A 262 -21.10 -14.12 -26.93
CA PRO A 262 -22.26 -13.37 -27.44
C PRO A 262 -23.56 -14.18 -27.51
N GLU A 263 -23.49 -15.51 -27.49
CA GLU A 263 -24.67 -16.39 -27.66
C GLU A 263 -24.96 -17.29 -26.45
N ARG A 264 -24.02 -17.46 -25.51
CA ARG A 264 -24.08 -18.49 -24.46
C ARG A 264 -23.50 -17.99 -23.14
N GLY A 265 -24.12 -18.33 -22.03
CA GLY A 265 -23.56 -18.07 -20.69
C GLY A 265 -22.33 -18.93 -20.41
N ARG A 266 -21.31 -18.35 -19.75
CA ARG A 266 -20.03 -18.99 -19.40
C ARG A 266 -19.92 -19.12 -17.90
N VAL A 267 -19.52 -20.28 -17.39
CA VAL A 267 -19.29 -20.49 -15.94
C VAL A 267 -18.02 -21.31 -15.69
N ALA A 268 -17.35 -20.99 -14.59
CA ALA A 268 -16.29 -21.80 -14.00
C ALA A 268 -16.48 -21.87 -12.47
N VAL A 269 -15.90 -22.89 -11.84
CA VAL A 269 -15.38 -22.70 -10.48
C VAL A 269 -14.14 -21.81 -10.60
N VAL A 270 -14.05 -20.77 -9.79
CA VAL A 270 -12.88 -19.89 -9.69
C VAL A 270 -12.46 -19.84 -8.23
N GLY A 271 -11.18 -20.04 -7.98
CA GLY A 271 -10.61 -19.96 -6.64
C GLY A 271 -9.14 -19.61 -6.63
N TRP A 272 -8.63 -19.36 -5.44
CA TRP A 272 -7.25 -18.99 -5.19
C TRP A 272 -6.67 -19.84 -4.06
N LEU A 273 -5.65 -20.63 -4.39
CA LEU A 273 -4.82 -21.31 -3.41
C LEU A 273 -3.89 -20.27 -2.81
N ARG A 274 -4.06 -20.01 -1.52
CA ARG A 274 -3.35 -18.96 -0.80
C ARG A 274 -2.18 -19.57 -0.05
N THR A 275 -1.03 -18.93 -0.11
CA THR A 275 0.11 -19.20 0.77
C THR A 275 0.05 -18.21 1.93
N ARG A 276 0.47 -18.61 3.13
CA ARG A 276 1.03 -17.61 4.06
C ARG A 276 2.44 -17.30 3.59
N ARG A 277 2.87 -16.05 3.73
CA ARG A 277 4.32 -15.82 3.87
C ARG A 277 4.74 -16.69 5.05
N SER A 278 5.62 -17.66 4.80
CA SER A 278 5.83 -18.84 5.66
C SER A 278 6.18 -18.46 7.10
N ASP A 279 6.12 -19.43 8.02
CA ASP A 279 6.67 -19.21 9.36
C ASP A 279 8.20 -19.01 9.35
N GLU A 280 8.89 -19.24 8.22
CA GLU A 280 10.25 -18.73 7.97
C GLU A 280 10.26 -17.28 7.49
N ALA A 281 9.21 -16.78 6.83
CA ALA A 281 8.98 -15.35 6.58
C ALA A 281 8.41 -14.60 7.81
N THR A 282 8.22 -15.28 8.95
CA THR A 282 8.39 -14.65 10.28
C THR A 282 9.75 -13.94 10.33
N SER A 283 10.80 -14.56 9.75
CA SER A 283 12.02 -13.88 9.30
C SER A 283 11.83 -13.12 7.96
N LEU A 284 10.89 -12.16 7.97
CA LEU A 284 11.13 -10.80 7.50
C LEU A 284 11.17 -9.87 8.72
N ARG A 285 10.09 -9.79 9.51
CA ARG A 285 10.07 -9.14 10.85
C ARG A 285 11.14 -9.67 11.81
N GLU A 286 11.67 -10.86 11.58
CA GLU A 286 12.83 -11.41 12.31
C GLU A 286 14.14 -11.43 11.51
N SER A 287 14.10 -11.24 10.19
CA SER A 287 15.32 -11.21 9.38
C SER A 287 16.17 -9.99 9.76
N PRO A 288 17.51 -10.10 9.77
CA PRO A 288 18.37 -8.93 9.83
C PRO A 288 18.08 -7.91 8.72
N ARG A 289 17.52 -8.35 7.57
CA ARG A 289 17.24 -7.51 6.40
C ARG A 289 16.10 -6.52 6.66
N PHE A 290 14.94 -7.03 7.05
CA PHE A 290 13.72 -6.25 7.27
C PHE A 290 13.64 -5.74 8.73
N ARG A 291 14.28 -6.39 9.72
CA ARG A 291 14.58 -5.70 11.01
C ARG A 291 15.47 -4.49 10.82
N ALA A 292 16.43 -4.50 9.89
CA ALA A 292 17.20 -3.29 9.56
C ALA A 292 16.35 -2.23 8.86
N ALA A 293 15.45 -2.60 7.94
CA ALA A 293 14.52 -1.66 7.30
C ALA A 293 13.55 -1.03 8.32
N GLU A 294 12.88 -1.85 9.13
CA GLU A 294 11.96 -1.41 10.18
C GLU A 294 12.66 -0.58 11.26
N ARG A 295 13.94 -0.88 11.57
CA ARG A 295 14.77 -0.02 12.44
C ARG A 295 15.20 1.29 11.77
N LEU A 296 15.48 1.30 10.46
CA LEU A 296 15.75 2.53 9.72
C LEU A 296 14.51 3.44 9.70
N GLU A 297 13.32 2.88 9.53
CA GLU A 297 12.06 3.64 9.47
C GLU A 297 11.61 4.12 10.86
N ARG A 298 11.67 3.26 11.90
CA ARG A 298 11.29 3.66 13.28
C ARG A 298 12.31 4.57 13.96
N PHE A 299 13.62 4.37 13.73
CA PHE A 299 14.69 5.03 14.49
C PHE A 299 15.55 6.00 13.69
N GLY A 300 15.50 6.01 12.35
CA GLY A 300 16.10 7.02 11.45
C GLY A 300 17.63 7.06 11.36
N HIS A 301 18.30 7.07 12.51
CA HIS A 301 19.69 7.49 12.67
C HIS A 301 20.67 6.32 12.91
N ASP A 302 20.18 5.06 12.96
CA ASP A 302 21.02 3.89 13.17
C ASP A 302 21.88 3.54 11.92
N GLY A 303 23.11 4.07 11.92
CA GLY A 303 24.12 3.71 10.92
C GLY A 303 24.51 2.23 10.90
N SER A 304 24.19 1.43 11.93
CA SER A 304 24.36 -0.01 11.93
C SER A 304 23.30 -0.71 11.06
N ALA A 305 22.03 -0.31 11.18
CA ALA A 305 20.95 -0.79 10.31
C ALA A 305 21.19 -0.41 8.84
N LYS A 306 21.67 0.81 8.55
CA LYS A 306 22.09 1.22 7.19
C LYS A 306 23.11 0.25 6.58
N ARG A 307 24.15 -0.11 7.34
CA ARG A 307 25.19 -1.08 6.89
C ARG A 307 24.67 -2.50 6.76
N GLN A 308 23.76 -2.94 7.65
CA GLN A 308 23.14 -4.27 7.54
C GLN A 308 22.27 -4.37 6.29
N PHE A 309 21.45 -3.36 5.98
CA PHE A 309 20.62 -3.35 4.78
C PHE A 309 21.45 -3.34 3.49
N GLN A 310 22.54 -2.56 3.44
CA GLN A 310 23.46 -2.54 2.29
C GLN A 310 24.06 -3.94 2.00
N ARG A 311 24.52 -4.66 3.02
CA ARG A 311 25.00 -6.04 2.87
C ARG A 311 23.92 -7.04 2.46
N CYS A 312 22.64 -6.69 2.59
CA CYS A 312 21.55 -7.50 2.07
C CYS A 312 21.35 -7.30 0.56
N LEU A 313 21.44 -6.06 0.07
CA LEU A 313 21.40 -5.74 -1.37
C LEU A 313 22.54 -6.42 -2.17
N GLU A 314 23.69 -6.62 -1.54
CA GLU A 314 24.85 -7.35 -2.09
C GLU A 314 24.58 -8.86 -2.29
N HIS A 315 23.62 -9.44 -1.56
CA HIS A 315 23.32 -10.87 -1.57
C HIS A 315 21.93 -11.21 -2.16
N LEU A 316 21.23 -10.25 -2.77
CA LEU A 316 19.99 -10.49 -3.53
C LEU A 316 20.29 -10.73 -5.01
N THR A 317 19.86 -11.90 -5.52
CA THR A 317 19.99 -12.34 -6.91
C THR A 317 18.72 -12.09 -7.74
N ASN A 318 17.54 -12.05 -7.11
CA ASN A 318 16.28 -11.75 -7.76
C ASN A 318 16.16 -10.23 -8.02
N PRO A 319 15.98 -9.76 -9.28
CA PRO A 319 15.92 -8.33 -9.59
C PRO A 319 14.69 -7.64 -8.99
N VAL A 320 13.54 -8.32 -8.89
CA VAL A 320 12.30 -7.73 -8.37
C VAL A 320 12.37 -7.54 -6.85
N GLU A 321 12.91 -8.51 -6.12
CA GLU A 321 13.21 -8.36 -4.69
C GLU A 321 14.20 -7.24 -4.43
N LYS A 322 15.21 -7.12 -5.30
CA LYS A 322 16.21 -6.06 -5.21
C LYS A 322 15.62 -4.68 -5.52
N ALA A 323 14.71 -4.57 -6.50
CA ALA A 323 13.94 -3.36 -6.78
C ALA A 323 13.07 -2.94 -5.58
N TYR A 324 12.40 -3.89 -4.93
CA TYR A 324 11.68 -3.65 -3.68
C TYR A 324 12.58 -3.15 -2.55
N CYS A 325 13.78 -3.74 -2.38
CA CYS A 325 14.73 -3.25 -1.38
C CYS A 325 15.25 -1.84 -1.69
N TYR A 326 15.44 -1.47 -2.96
CA TYR A 326 15.72 -0.09 -3.36
C TYR A 326 14.54 0.85 -3.07
N ALA A 327 13.30 0.43 -3.31
CA ALA A 327 12.12 1.20 -2.95
C ALA A 327 12.03 1.51 -1.44
N ARG A 328 12.31 0.51 -0.57
CA ARG A 328 12.37 0.73 0.89
C ARG A 328 13.47 1.73 1.28
N VAL A 329 14.68 1.63 0.69
CA VAL A 329 15.75 2.62 0.90
C VAL A 329 15.31 4.02 0.45
N ALA A 330 14.59 4.12 -0.66
CA ALA A 330 14.13 5.38 -1.18
C ALA A 330 13.10 6.06 -0.26
N HIS A 331 12.16 5.29 0.31
CA HIS A 331 11.25 5.78 1.35
C HIS A 331 11.99 6.16 2.64
N CYS A 332 12.94 5.35 3.11
CA CYS A 332 13.76 5.68 4.29
C CYS A 332 14.54 6.99 4.10
N ALA A 333 15.13 7.19 2.92
CA ALA A 333 15.87 8.40 2.58
C ALA A 333 14.95 9.62 2.51
N PHE A 334 13.79 9.49 1.86
CA PHE A 334 12.84 10.59 1.71
C PHE A 334 12.19 10.99 3.05
N ASP A 335 11.57 10.05 3.75
CA ASP A 335 10.71 10.33 4.89
C ASP A 335 11.42 10.23 6.24
N GLY A 336 12.40 9.34 6.39
CA GLY A 336 13.21 9.22 7.60
C GLY A 336 14.31 10.28 7.71
N LEU A 337 14.84 10.74 6.57
CA LEU A 337 16.07 11.55 6.50
C LEU A 337 15.95 12.86 5.71
N GLY A 338 14.86 13.12 4.98
CA GLY A 338 14.73 14.30 4.09
C GLY A 338 15.65 14.28 2.86
N ASP A 339 16.42 13.20 2.64
CA ASP A 339 17.39 13.05 1.58
C ASP A 339 16.72 12.70 0.23
N ARG A 340 16.08 13.72 -0.36
CA ARG A 340 15.49 13.67 -1.71
C ARG A 340 16.46 13.16 -2.78
N ALA A 341 17.77 13.42 -2.63
CA ALA A 341 18.78 13.03 -3.61
C ALA A 341 19.07 11.51 -3.58
N ALA A 342 19.34 10.95 -2.40
CA ALA A 342 19.49 9.51 -2.23
C ALA A 342 18.17 8.77 -2.50
N ALA A 343 17.02 9.35 -2.16
CA ALA A 343 15.71 8.80 -2.47
C ALA A 343 15.49 8.67 -3.99
N ALA A 344 15.67 9.75 -4.75
CA ALA A 344 15.56 9.72 -6.21
C ALA A 344 16.60 8.78 -6.86
N GLN A 345 17.81 8.66 -6.31
CA GLN A 345 18.80 7.67 -6.81
C GLN A 345 18.35 6.23 -6.57
N ALA A 346 17.83 5.93 -5.38
CA ALA A 346 17.32 4.60 -5.05
C ALA A 346 16.09 4.25 -5.90
N TRP A 347 15.18 5.21 -6.16
CA TRP A 347 14.06 5.00 -7.08
C TRP A 347 14.50 4.70 -8.52
N ARG A 348 15.49 5.43 -9.07
CA ARG A 348 16.06 5.10 -10.39
C ARG A 348 16.62 3.67 -10.43
N SER A 349 17.28 3.23 -9.36
CA SER A 349 17.80 1.84 -9.25
C SER A 349 16.67 0.81 -9.14
N ALA A 350 15.53 1.15 -8.53
CA ALA A 350 14.34 0.31 -8.53
C ALA A 350 13.67 0.23 -9.92
N ILE A 351 13.61 1.33 -10.67
CA ILE A 351 13.09 1.38 -12.05
C ILE A 351 14.00 0.61 -13.02
N GLU A 352 15.32 0.67 -12.86
CA GLU A 352 16.29 -0.10 -13.66
C GLU A 352 16.11 -1.62 -13.47
N LEU A 353 15.71 -2.06 -12.28
CA LEU A 353 15.54 -3.47 -11.92
C LEU A 353 14.11 -4.01 -12.13
N ASP A 354 13.08 -3.17 -12.02
CA ASP A 354 11.72 -3.47 -12.48
C ASP A 354 11.16 -2.31 -13.34
N PRO A 355 11.47 -2.28 -14.65
CA PRO A 355 10.94 -1.27 -15.57
C PRO A 355 9.42 -1.30 -15.76
N ALA A 356 8.68 -2.24 -15.16
CA ALA A 356 7.22 -2.27 -15.13
C ALA A 356 6.62 -1.81 -13.78
N SER A 357 7.44 -1.37 -12.82
CA SER A 357 6.95 -0.81 -11.56
C SER A 357 6.41 0.61 -11.76
N ALA A 358 5.10 0.78 -11.57
CA ALA A 358 4.45 2.09 -11.48
C ALA A 358 4.82 2.81 -10.17
N VAL A 359 4.87 2.06 -9.05
CA VAL A 359 5.14 2.64 -7.73
C VAL A 359 6.57 3.16 -7.63
N ALA A 360 7.55 2.51 -8.29
CA ALA A 360 8.92 3.02 -8.32
C ALA A 360 9.05 4.37 -9.06
N ARG A 361 8.17 4.61 -10.04
CA ARG A 361 8.09 5.86 -10.81
C ARG A 361 7.32 6.96 -10.08
N ALA A 362 6.19 6.62 -9.47
CA ALA A 362 5.49 7.54 -8.55
C ALA A 362 6.45 7.98 -7.42
N GLY A 363 7.23 7.04 -6.90
CA GLY A 363 8.35 7.26 -5.98
C GLY A 363 9.37 8.27 -6.50
N LEU A 364 9.90 8.08 -7.72
CA LEU A 364 10.81 9.03 -8.35
C LEU A 364 10.17 10.42 -8.50
N GLY A 365 8.90 10.49 -8.94
CA GLY A 365 8.15 11.73 -9.12
C GLY A 365 7.97 12.54 -7.83
N MET A 366 7.55 11.90 -6.73
CA MET A 366 7.42 12.53 -5.42
C MET A 366 8.75 13.06 -4.88
N THR A 367 9.85 12.34 -5.14
CA THR A 367 11.14 12.61 -4.50
C THR A 367 12.04 13.57 -5.27
N THR A 368 12.06 13.48 -6.61
CA THR A 368 12.96 14.29 -7.43
C THR A 368 12.62 15.78 -7.39
N THR A 369 13.66 16.61 -7.46
CA THR A 369 13.58 18.07 -7.56
C THR A 369 13.62 18.56 -9.01
N ASN A 370 13.84 17.68 -9.99
CA ASN A 370 13.79 18.00 -11.41
C ASN A 370 12.34 17.91 -11.91
N ALA A 371 11.75 19.05 -12.30
CA ALA A 371 10.37 19.13 -12.75
C ALA A 371 10.08 18.31 -14.02
N THR A 372 11.02 18.23 -14.96
CA THR A 372 10.87 17.41 -16.18
C THR A 372 10.85 15.92 -15.83
N GLU A 373 11.82 15.46 -15.05
CA GLU A 373 11.90 14.06 -14.60
C GLU A 373 10.69 13.67 -13.72
N ARG A 374 10.18 14.62 -12.92
CA ARG A 374 8.94 14.44 -12.16
C ARG A 374 7.75 14.20 -13.10
N ALA A 375 7.55 15.06 -14.09
CA ALA A 375 6.45 14.93 -15.04
C ALA A 375 6.57 13.62 -15.85
N GLU A 376 7.75 13.30 -16.36
CA GLU A 376 8.02 12.05 -17.09
C GLU A 376 7.72 10.81 -16.23
N ALA A 377 8.28 10.74 -15.01
CA ALA A 377 8.09 9.60 -14.12
C ALA A 377 6.62 9.44 -13.69
N LEU A 378 5.92 10.52 -13.35
CA LEU A 378 4.51 10.46 -12.98
C LEU A 378 3.60 10.10 -14.17
N ASN A 379 3.91 10.57 -15.37
CA ASN A 379 3.17 10.20 -16.58
C ASN A 379 3.38 8.72 -16.93
N GLU A 380 4.60 8.19 -16.82
CA GLU A 380 4.85 6.75 -16.96
C GLU A 380 4.17 5.92 -15.85
N ALA A 381 4.12 6.42 -14.60
CA ALA A 381 3.41 5.77 -13.50
C ALA A 381 1.89 5.69 -13.79
N GLN A 382 1.28 6.80 -14.23
CA GLN A 382 -0.13 6.83 -14.62
C GLN A 382 -0.39 5.93 -15.85
N ALA A 383 0.51 5.89 -16.83
CA ALA A 383 0.36 5.00 -17.98
C ALA A 383 0.36 3.50 -17.58
N LEU A 384 1.14 3.12 -16.56
CA LEU A 384 1.17 1.76 -16.02
C LEU A 384 -0.01 1.47 -15.07
N GLN A 385 -0.55 2.47 -14.37
CA GLN A 385 -1.73 2.36 -13.50
C GLN A 385 -2.70 3.53 -13.72
N PRO A 386 -3.52 3.52 -14.81
CA PRO A 386 -4.34 4.68 -15.19
C PRO A 386 -5.35 5.14 -14.15
N ARG A 387 -5.74 4.27 -13.21
CA ARG A 387 -6.68 4.56 -12.12
C ARG A 387 -6.00 4.79 -10.76
N ASP A 388 -4.68 4.97 -10.69
CA ASP A 388 -4.06 5.39 -9.43
C ASP A 388 -4.39 6.86 -9.16
N ALA A 389 -5.31 7.07 -8.22
CA ALA A 389 -5.74 8.37 -7.74
C ALA A 389 -4.63 9.14 -7.02
N ARG A 390 -3.64 8.46 -6.42
CA ARG A 390 -2.55 9.13 -5.70
C ARG A 390 -1.51 9.67 -6.67
N THR A 391 -1.08 8.90 -7.68
CA THR A 391 -0.27 9.43 -8.78
C THR A 391 -0.98 10.58 -9.49
N ALA A 392 -2.30 10.49 -9.71
CA ALA A 392 -3.08 11.57 -10.30
C ALA A 392 -3.05 12.85 -9.44
N LEU A 393 -3.28 12.75 -8.12
CA LEU A 393 -3.17 13.88 -7.19
C LEU A 393 -1.77 14.52 -7.22
N ILE A 394 -0.71 13.71 -7.26
CA ILE A 394 0.68 14.18 -7.29
C ILE A 394 0.98 14.88 -8.63
N ARG A 395 0.41 14.41 -9.75
CA ARG A 395 0.46 15.13 -11.05
C ARG A 395 -0.26 16.47 -10.96
N ALA A 396 -1.47 16.52 -10.43
CA ALA A 396 -2.23 17.76 -10.28
C ALA A 396 -1.49 18.78 -9.40
N ALA A 397 -1.00 18.36 -8.22
CA ALA A 397 -0.27 19.23 -7.30
C ALA A 397 1.11 19.71 -7.82
N SER A 398 1.67 19.09 -8.86
CA SER A 398 2.98 19.45 -9.41
C SER A 398 3.00 19.88 -10.87
N SER A 399 1.83 19.98 -11.52
CA SER A 399 1.74 20.55 -12.86
C SER A 399 1.79 22.08 -12.81
N ASN A 400 2.48 22.68 -13.78
CA ASN A 400 2.49 24.13 -14.01
C ASN A 400 1.51 24.53 -15.14
N ASN A 401 0.46 23.73 -15.34
CA ASN A 401 -0.54 23.90 -16.39
C ASN A 401 -1.94 23.73 -15.82
N ASP A 402 -2.58 24.85 -15.50
CA ASP A 402 -3.91 24.94 -14.89
C ASP A 402 -4.96 24.06 -15.61
N ALA A 403 -4.87 23.95 -16.95
CA ALA A 403 -5.80 23.13 -17.72
C ALA A 403 -5.59 21.62 -17.52
N GLU A 404 -4.35 21.15 -17.38
CA GLU A 404 -4.06 19.74 -17.02
C GLU A 404 -4.44 19.48 -15.56
N GLN A 405 -4.17 20.42 -14.66
CA GLN A 405 -4.53 20.31 -13.25
C GLN A 405 -6.05 20.19 -13.09
N LEU A 406 -6.83 21.04 -13.76
CA LEU A 406 -8.30 20.99 -13.75
C LEU A 406 -8.85 19.70 -14.37
N GLU A 407 -8.32 19.23 -15.50
CA GLU A 407 -8.74 17.95 -16.12
C GLU A 407 -8.53 16.76 -15.15
N ILE A 408 -7.41 16.74 -14.42
CA ILE A 408 -7.14 15.70 -13.41
C ILE A 408 -8.08 15.85 -12.20
N LEU A 409 -8.30 17.08 -11.72
CA LEU A 409 -9.18 17.36 -10.59
C LEU A 409 -10.63 16.95 -10.89
N ASP A 410 -11.18 17.31 -12.05
CA ASP A 410 -12.53 16.90 -12.49
C ASP A 410 -12.67 15.37 -12.52
N GLY A 411 -11.66 14.66 -13.04
CA GLY A 411 -11.62 13.19 -13.06
C GLY A 411 -11.60 12.56 -11.66
N LEU A 412 -10.92 13.18 -10.70
CA LEU A 412 -10.90 12.76 -9.29
C LEU A 412 -12.22 13.08 -8.58
N LEU A 413 -12.80 14.27 -8.80
CA LEU A 413 -14.09 14.69 -8.23
C LEU A 413 -15.26 13.83 -8.72
N ALA A 414 -15.25 13.40 -9.99
CA ALA A 414 -16.26 12.52 -10.58
C ALA A 414 -16.18 11.06 -10.09
N SER A 415 -15.11 10.68 -9.38
CA SER A 415 -14.87 9.32 -8.88
C SER A 415 -15.57 9.04 -7.53
N SER A 416 -15.15 7.97 -6.86
CA SER A 416 -15.63 7.52 -5.56
C SER A 416 -15.30 8.53 -4.41
N PRO A 417 -15.98 8.49 -3.26
CA PRO A 417 -15.73 9.41 -2.15
C PRO A 417 -14.26 9.41 -1.66
N GLU A 418 -13.64 8.23 -1.62
CA GLU A 418 -12.26 7.99 -1.21
C GLU A 418 -11.24 8.52 -2.24
N THR A 419 -11.69 8.76 -3.48
CA THR A 419 -10.92 9.45 -4.53
C THR A 419 -11.16 10.96 -4.49
N ARG A 420 -12.42 11.37 -4.29
CA ARG A 420 -12.87 12.77 -4.33
C ARG A 420 -12.18 13.62 -3.27
N CYS A 421 -12.03 13.10 -2.05
CA CYS A 421 -11.40 13.83 -0.94
C CYS A 421 -9.96 14.30 -1.25
N LEU A 422 -9.24 13.61 -2.15
CA LEU A 422 -7.92 13.99 -2.62
C LEU A 422 -7.95 15.30 -3.41
N ALA A 423 -8.85 15.41 -4.39
CA ALA A 423 -9.03 16.62 -5.19
C ALA A 423 -9.56 17.78 -4.34
N GLU A 424 -10.52 17.50 -3.45
CA GLU A 424 -11.04 18.49 -2.51
C GLU A 424 -9.97 19.04 -1.56
N SER A 425 -8.99 18.23 -1.15
CA SER A 425 -7.88 18.67 -0.30
C SER A 425 -6.93 19.60 -1.03
N LEU A 426 -6.67 19.34 -2.33
CA LEU A 426 -5.86 20.22 -3.18
C LEU A 426 -6.61 21.53 -3.47
N LEU A 427 -7.91 21.48 -3.75
CA LEU A 427 -8.76 22.67 -3.90
C LEU A 427 -8.80 23.52 -2.63
N TRP A 428 -8.94 22.90 -1.46
CA TRP A 428 -8.91 23.61 -0.17
C TRP A 428 -7.57 24.33 0.08
N LEU A 429 -6.44 23.71 -0.30
CA LEU A 429 -5.14 24.38 -0.26
C LEU A 429 -5.09 25.61 -1.18
N HIS A 430 -5.68 25.54 -2.39
CA HIS A 430 -5.79 26.70 -3.27
C HIS A 430 -6.70 27.80 -2.70
N GLU A 431 -7.83 27.45 -2.06
CA GLU A 431 -8.71 28.40 -1.36
C GLU A 431 -7.96 29.14 -0.23
N HIS A 432 -6.99 28.48 0.41
CA HIS A 432 -6.14 29.06 1.45
C HIS A 432 -4.86 29.72 0.90
N ASN A 433 -4.80 29.97 -0.42
CA ASN A 433 -3.69 30.59 -1.14
C ASN A 433 -2.35 29.82 -1.04
N PHE A 434 -2.39 28.52 -0.73
CA PHE A 434 -1.19 27.70 -0.60
C PHE A 434 -0.64 27.25 -1.96
N ASP A 435 0.68 27.28 -2.09
CA ASP A 435 1.40 26.82 -3.28
C ASP A 435 1.43 25.28 -3.32
N SER A 436 0.51 24.69 -4.09
CA SER A 436 0.38 23.23 -4.27
C SER A 436 1.68 22.51 -4.66
N SER A 437 2.63 23.19 -5.32
CA SER A 437 3.91 22.58 -5.70
C SER A 437 4.78 22.21 -4.49
N LYS A 438 4.53 22.86 -3.34
CA LYS A 438 5.11 22.57 -2.02
C LYS A 438 4.33 21.50 -1.24
N ALA A 439 3.12 21.12 -1.66
CA ALA A 439 2.29 20.12 -0.98
C ALA A 439 2.80 18.65 -1.13
N LEU A 440 4.07 18.48 -1.48
CA LEU A 440 4.72 17.20 -1.79
C LEU A 440 5.99 16.98 -0.95
N GLU A 441 6.06 17.61 0.22
CA GLU A 441 7.12 17.41 1.23
C GLU A 441 6.83 16.18 2.12
N PRO A 442 7.85 15.43 2.57
CA PRO A 442 7.70 14.29 3.49
C PRO A 442 7.47 14.73 4.94
N THR A 443 7.05 13.81 5.82
CA THR A 443 6.71 14.10 7.23
C THR A 443 7.83 14.83 7.96
N ARG A 444 9.09 14.38 7.79
CA ARG A 444 10.25 15.05 8.40
C ARG A 444 10.41 16.50 7.94
N SER A 445 10.17 16.80 6.67
CA SER A 445 10.31 18.15 6.10
C SER A 445 9.23 19.09 6.61
N ILE A 446 8.00 18.59 6.83
CA ILE A 446 6.92 19.38 7.44
C ILE A 446 7.23 19.68 8.92
N LEU A 447 7.70 18.70 9.69
CA LEU A 447 8.14 18.89 11.08
C LEU A 447 9.30 19.90 11.20
N GLU A 448 10.30 19.80 10.32
CA GLU A 448 11.44 20.72 10.30
C GLU A 448 11.05 22.15 9.86
N GLN A 449 10.04 22.30 8.99
CA GLN A 449 9.44 23.60 8.64
C GLN A 449 8.62 24.19 9.79
N ALA A 450 7.78 23.39 10.45
CA ALA A 450 7.00 23.84 11.61
C ALA A 450 7.89 24.36 12.75
N ALA A 451 8.97 23.60 13.05
CA ALA A 451 10.01 24.03 13.99
C ALA A 451 10.70 25.33 13.53
N GLN A 452 11.06 25.46 12.26
CA GLN A 452 11.69 26.68 11.73
C GLN A 452 10.76 27.90 11.81
N PHE A 453 9.48 27.79 11.47
CA PHE A 453 8.52 28.90 11.57
C PHE A 453 8.29 29.36 13.01
N ALA A 454 8.34 28.43 13.98
CA ALA A 454 8.25 28.78 15.40
C ALA A 454 9.50 29.53 15.87
N ILE A 455 10.71 29.07 15.48
CA ILE A 455 11.97 29.75 15.79
C ILE A 455 12.02 31.15 15.15
N GLU A 456 11.51 31.32 13.93
CA GLU A 456 11.39 32.62 13.27
C GLU A 456 10.42 33.59 13.96
N ALA A 457 9.46 33.08 14.74
CA ALA A 457 8.47 33.88 15.44
C ALA A 457 8.89 34.24 16.88
N PHE A 458 9.56 33.34 17.60
CA PHE A 458 9.89 33.48 19.02
C PHE A 458 11.39 33.62 19.34
N GLY A 459 12.27 33.37 18.36
CA GLY A 459 13.72 33.39 18.55
C GLY A 459 14.27 32.12 19.22
N ASP A 460 15.59 32.07 19.37
CA ASP A 460 16.33 30.95 19.98
C ASP A 460 16.97 31.28 21.34
N ASP A 461 17.01 32.54 21.76
CA ASP A 461 17.50 32.96 23.09
C ASP A 461 16.47 32.73 24.23
N GLU A 462 15.17 32.92 23.95
CA GLU A 462 14.09 32.87 24.96
C GLU A 462 13.58 31.44 25.25
N GLU A 463 13.17 31.18 26.51
CA GLU A 463 12.52 29.92 26.88
C GLU A 463 11.08 29.86 26.31
N ASN A 464 10.77 28.78 25.62
CA ASN A 464 9.53 28.58 24.86
C ASN A 464 9.11 27.10 24.91
N ILE A 465 7.83 26.83 24.67
CA ILE A 465 7.23 25.49 24.75
C ILE A 465 6.97 24.92 23.35
N CYS A 466 7.37 23.66 23.17
CA CYS A 466 6.84 22.75 22.16
C CYS A 466 6.07 21.59 22.82
N ALA A 467 4.83 21.36 22.38
CA ALA A 467 3.98 20.26 22.86
C ALA A 467 3.50 19.40 21.69
N GLU A 468 3.60 18.07 21.83
CA GLU A 468 3.16 17.08 20.84
C GLU A 468 2.16 16.11 21.47
N PHE A 469 0.98 15.98 20.85
CA PHE A 469 -0.08 15.06 21.26
C PHE A 469 -0.15 13.91 20.25
N GLY A 470 -0.01 12.66 20.72
CA GLY A 470 0.05 11.46 19.87
C GLY A 470 1.45 10.88 19.66
N THR A 471 2.40 11.13 20.58
CA THR A 471 3.82 10.83 20.33
C THR A 471 4.16 9.38 19.95
N TYR A 472 3.38 8.39 20.40
CA TYR A 472 3.50 6.95 20.17
C TYR A 472 4.90 6.36 20.47
N HIS A 473 5.79 6.34 19.46
CA HIS A 473 7.19 5.91 19.56
C HIS A 473 8.20 7.08 19.58
N GLY A 474 7.72 8.32 19.72
CA GLY A 474 8.49 9.57 19.74
C GLY A 474 9.20 9.92 18.43
N ARG A 475 8.71 9.47 17.26
CA ARG A 475 9.40 9.68 15.97
C ARG A 475 9.46 11.15 15.59
N SER A 476 8.30 11.80 15.62
CA SER A 476 8.07 13.23 15.45
C SER A 476 8.79 14.04 16.53
N LEU A 477 8.60 13.71 17.81
CA LEU A 477 9.31 14.32 18.94
C LEU A 477 10.85 14.29 18.81
N ARG A 478 11.44 13.24 18.23
CA ARG A 478 12.89 13.17 17.92
C ARG A 478 13.33 14.12 16.79
N VAL A 479 12.46 14.41 15.81
CA VAL A 479 12.76 15.39 14.75
C VAL A 479 12.66 16.80 15.31
N LEU A 480 11.66 17.07 16.14
CA LEU A 480 11.50 18.36 16.82
C LEU A 480 12.67 18.62 17.79
N ASP A 481 13.06 17.64 18.61
CA ASP A 481 14.23 17.73 19.49
C ASP A 481 15.54 18.07 18.75
N GLN A 482 15.73 17.53 17.55
CA GLN A 482 16.90 17.80 16.70
C GLN A 482 16.90 19.20 16.08
N ARG A 483 15.75 19.88 16.05
CA ARG A 483 15.56 21.11 15.27
C ARG A 483 15.26 22.35 16.10
N LEU A 484 14.65 22.16 17.28
CA LEU A 484 14.29 23.22 18.23
C LEU A 484 15.45 23.57 19.18
N PRO A 485 15.63 24.85 19.56
CA PRO A 485 16.67 25.31 20.49
C PRO A 485 16.68 24.52 21.82
N HIS A 486 17.85 24.34 22.44
CA HIS A 486 18.01 23.44 23.59
C HIS A 486 17.41 23.97 24.92
N ASN A 487 17.18 25.27 25.01
CA ASN A 487 16.45 25.99 26.06
C ASN A 487 14.92 25.85 25.93
N TRP A 488 14.39 25.47 24.76
CA TRP A 488 12.95 25.22 24.62
C TRP A 488 12.55 23.95 25.38
N GLN A 489 11.45 24.04 26.13
CA GLN A 489 10.83 22.90 26.78
C GLN A 489 10.11 22.03 25.73
N LEU A 490 10.15 20.71 25.93
CA LEU A 490 9.60 19.74 24.98
C LEU A 490 8.71 18.74 25.73
N HIS A 491 7.43 18.70 25.39
CA HIS A 491 6.44 17.89 26.09
C HIS A 491 5.76 16.92 25.11
N GLY A 492 5.62 15.67 25.53
CA GLY A 492 5.00 14.60 24.75
C GLY A 492 3.80 14.00 25.47
N PHE A 493 2.62 14.05 24.87
CA PHE A 493 1.36 13.55 25.41
C PHE A 493 0.94 12.29 24.66
N ASP A 494 0.57 11.24 25.40
CA ASP A 494 0.06 9.99 24.82
C ASP A 494 -0.69 9.16 25.87
N SER A 495 -1.64 8.33 25.44
CA SER A 495 -2.27 7.35 26.33
C SER A 495 -1.33 6.15 26.62
N PHE A 496 -0.40 5.88 25.70
CA PHE A 496 0.45 4.70 25.55
C PHE A 496 -0.29 3.35 25.46
N VAL A 497 -1.60 3.35 25.69
CA VAL A 497 -2.52 2.20 25.57
C VAL A 497 -3.20 2.11 24.21
N GLY A 498 -3.08 3.14 23.36
CA GLY A 498 -3.65 3.21 22.02
C GLY A 498 -4.95 4.01 21.94
N LEU A 499 -5.64 3.92 20.79
CA LEU A 499 -6.90 4.61 20.51
C LEU A 499 -8.00 4.28 21.55
N PRO A 500 -8.80 5.26 22.02
CA PRO A 500 -9.90 5.02 22.96
C PRO A 500 -11.11 4.36 22.30
N GLU A 501 -11.34 4.62 21.01
CA GLU A 501 -12.47 4.12 20.21
C GLU A 501 -12.02 3.72 18.80
N GLN A 502 -12.91 3.16 17.97
CA GLN A 502 -12.58 2.81 16.59
C GLN A 502 -12.48 4.07 15.73
N TRP A 503 -11.44 4.16 14.90
CA TRP A 503 -11.24 5.23 13.94
C TRP A 503 -11.02 4.68 12.53
N ARG A 504 -11.88 5.04 11.58
CA ARG A 504 -11.88 4.49 10.22
C ARG A 504 -11.89 2.93 10.24
N HIS A 505 -10.78 2.30 9.89
CA HIS A 505 -10.55 0.85 9.90
C HIS A 505 -9.68 0.38 11.09
N GLU A 506 -9.08 1.32 11.83
CA GLU A 506 -8.24 1.07 13.00
C GLU A 506 -9.14 0.83 14.23
N PRO A 507 -9.05 -0.34 14.88
CA PRO A 507 -9.84 -0.65 16.08
C PRO A 507 -9.35 0.13 17.31
N ALA A 508 -10.21 0.24 18.32
CA ALA A 508 -9.80 0.71 19.65
C ALA A 508 -8.60 -0.12 20.17
N GLY A 509 -7.60 0.54 20.72
CA GLY A 509 -6.31 -0.06 21.09
C GLY A 509 -5.29 -0.20 19.95
N SER A 510 -5.59 0.24 18.71
CA SER A 510 -4.52 0.49 17.74
C SER A 510 -3.51 1.52 18.28
N TYR A 511 -2.26 1.39 17.86
CA TYR A 511 -1.12 2.18 18.34
C TYR A 511 -0.75 2.01 19.83
N SER A 512 -1.25 0.96 20.50
CA SER A 512 -0.79 0.61 21.85
C SER A 512 0.69 0.19 21.88
N VAL A 513 1.48 0.77 22.79
CA VAL A 513 2.87 0.33 23.06
C VAL A 513 2.97 -0.67 24.22
N THR A 514 1.87 -0.95 24.92
CA THR A 514 1.84 -1.83 26.12
C THR A 514 2.26 -3.29 25.86
N GLY A 515 2.18 -3.76 24.61
CA GLY A 515 2.53 -5.13 24.23
C GLY A 515 3.99 -5.36 23.83
N ASP A 516 4.75 -4.30 23.51
CA ASP A 516 6.12 -4.45 23.00
C ASP A 516 7.08 -4.81 24.14
N ARG A 517 7.79 -5.94 24.01
CA ARG A 517 8.67 -6.51 25.06
C ARG A 517 10.02 -5.78 25.21
N GLY A 518 10.00 -4.45 25.07
CA GLY A 518 11.14 -3.57 25.27
C GLY A 518 10.96 -2.19 24.62
N SER A 519 11.31 -1.14 25.37
CA SER A 519 11.56 0.23 24.88
C SER A 519 10.43 0.98 24.16
N ALA A 520 9.28 1.18 24.82
CA ALA A 520 8.59 2.47 24.68
C ALA A 520 9.51 3.59 25.24
N THR A 521 10.00 3.42 26.46
CA THR A 521 10.86 4.37 27.20
C THR A 521 12.30 4.54 26.68
N GLY A 522 12.68 3.88 25.58
CA GLY A 522 14.09 3.81 25.14
C GLY A 522 14.49 4.74 24.01
N CYS A 523 13.57 5.53 23.44
CA CYS A 523 13.83 6.32 22.23
C CYS A 523 13.28 7.76 22.26
N PHE A 524 12.65 8.21 23.35
CA PHE A 524 12.28 9.61 23.52
C PHE A 524 13.52 10.50 23.76
N PRO A 525 13.49 11.78 23.37
CA PRO A 525 14.52 12.75 23.73
C PRO A 525 14.76 12.82 25.24
N ALA A 526 16.01 12.94 25.67
CA ALA A 526 16.34 12.99 27.10
C ALA A 526 15.84 14.26 27.83
N ARG A 527 15.47 15.30 27.07
CA ARG A 527 14.82 16.51 27.59
C ARG A 527 13.28 16.50 27.53
N ALA A 528 12.67 15.45 26.96
CA ALA A 528 11.23 15.42 26.80
C ALA A 528 10.52 15.04 28.11
N GLU A 529 9.61 15.89 28.58
CA GLU A 529 8.65 15.53 29.62
C GLU A 529 7.51 14.72 28.99
N LEU A 530 7.23 13.52 29.52
CA LEU A 530 6.20 12.63 28.96
C LEU A 530 4.97 12.59 29.88
N HIS A 531 3.83 12.98 29.33
CA HIS A 531 2.54 13.06 29.98
C HIS A 531 1.67 11.86 29.56
N ALA A 532 1.80 10.76 30.32
CA ALA A 532 1.01 9.54 30.10
C ALA A 532 -0.43 9.70 30.63
N GLY A 533 -1.42 9.63 29.74
CA GLY A 533 -2.85 9.72 30.09
C GLY A 533 -3.72 10.13 28.90
N TRP A 534 -5.04 10.17 29.09
CA TRP A 534 -5.96 10.69 28.07
C TRP A 534 -5.89 12.21 27.98
N PHE A 535 -6.14 12.80 26.81
CA PHE A 535 -5.90 14.24 26.60
C PHE A 535 -6.83 15.14 27.44
N ASN A 536 -8.06 14.72 27.73
CA ASN A 536 -8.94 15.37 28.70
C ASN A 536 -8.43 15.31 30.16
N GLU A 537 -7.56 14.37 30.50
CA GLU A 537 -6.90 14.26 31.80
C GLU A 537 -5.58 15.05 31.84
N THR A 538 -4.82 15.11 30.74
CA THR A 538 -3.45 15.67 30.70
C THR A 538 -3.35 17.11 30.19
N ALA A 539 -4.15 17.51 29.18
CA ALA A 539 -4.01 18.81 28.52
C ALA A 539 -4.42 19.98 29.45
N GLY A 540 -5.52 19.82 30.19
CA GLY A 540 -6.02 20.85 31.11
C GLY A 540 -5.08 21.19 32.27
N PRO A 541 -4.46 20.21 32.97
CA PRO A 541 -3.40 20.47 33.95
C PRO A 541 -2.16 21.12 33.35
N PHE A 542 -1.71 20.68 32.18
CA PHE A 542 -0.56 21.30 31.49
C PHE A 542 -0.85 22.76 31.11
N ALA A 543 -2.02 23.05 30.53
CA ALA A 543 -2.42 24.40 30.15
C ALA A 543 -2.40 25.40 31.32
N ARG A 544 -2.81 24.95 32.52
CA ARG A 544 -2.71 25.78 33.74
C ARG A 544 -1.26 26.07 34.12
N ARG A 545 -0.37 25.07 34.04
CA ARG A 545 1.06 25.25 34.32
C ARG A 545 1.68 26.30 33.39
N VAL A 546 1.41 26.22 32.08
CA VAL A 546 1.89 27.21 31.09
C VAL A 546 1.43 28.64 31.45
N ILE A 547 0.19 28.81 31.91
CA ILE A 547 -0.34 30.12 32.36
C ILE A 547 0.30 30.57 33.68
N GLU A 548 0.57 29.66 34.61
CA GLU A 548 1.14 29.94 35.94
C GLU A 548 2.63 30.29 35.88
N ASP A 549 3.40 29.62 35.00
CA ASP A 549 4.83 29.88 34.77
C ASP A 549 5.05 31.06 33.81
N GLY A 550 4.10 31.32 32.89
CA GLY A 550 4.13 32.44 31.93
C GLY A 550 4.77 32.12 30.58
N ASP A 551 4.99 30.84 30.28
CA ASP A 551 5.67 30.34 29.09
C ASP A 551 4.88 30.57 27.79
N ALA A 552 5.60 30.77 26.69
CA ALA A 552 5.02 30.88 25.35
C ALA A 552 4.84 29.50 24.68
N LEU A 553 3.60 29.11 24.36
CA LEU A 553 3.31 27.98 23.48
C LEU A 553 3.67 28.34 22.03
N ALA A 554 4.90 28.03 21.63
CA ALA A 554 5.47 28.40 20.34
C ALA A 554 5.13 27.40 19.24
N LEU A 555 5.12 26.10 19.54
CA LEU A 555 4.77 25.04 18.61
C LEU A 555 3.86 23.98 19.26
N LEU A 556 2.66 23.82 18.72
CA LEU A 556 1.76 22.70 19.02
C LEU A 556 1.77 21.71 17.84
N HIS A 557 1.96 20.43 18.13
CA HIS A 557 1.80 19.33 17.18
C HIS A 557 0.65 18.43 17.63
N VAL A 558 -0.32 18.22 16.75
CA VAL A 558 -1.54 17.45 16.94
C VAL A 558 -1.47 16.24 16.01
N ASP A 559 -1.36 15.05 16.60
CA ASP A 559 -1.36 13.73 15.94
C ASP A 559 -2.38 12.86 16.73
N CYS A 560 -3.61 13.35 16.80
CA CYS A 560 -4.66 12.88 17.72
C CYS A 560 -5.57 11.79 17.12
N ASP A 561 -5.50 11.59 15.80
CA ASP A 561 -6.35 10.78 14.92
C ASP A 561 -7.83 11.22 14.91
N LEU A 562 -8.47 11.21 16.07
CA LEU A 562 -9.91 11.41 16.31
C LEU A 562 -10.29 12.88 16.56
N TYR A 563 -11.46 13.29 16.08
CA TYR A 563 -12.11 14.55 16.49
C TYR A 563 -12.23 14.70 18.01
N SER A 564 -12.59 13.64 18.73
CA SER A 564 -12.72 13.62 20.19
C SER A 564 -11.39 13.96 20.88
N SER A 565 -10.32 13.25 20.51
CA SER A 565 -8.94 13.51 20.97
C SER A 565 -8.45 14.92 20.62
N ALA A 566 -8.59 15.34 19.35
CA ALA A 566 -8.13 16.63 18.86
C ALA A 566 -8.86 17.80 19.57
N ARG A 567 -10.17 17.65 19.81
CA ARG A 567 -10.96 18.61 20.57
C ARG A 567 -10.52 18.70 22.03
N ASP A 568 -10.34 17.58 22.72
CA ASP A 568 -9.90 17.56 24.12
C ASP A 568 -8.52 18.25 24.30
N CYS A 569 -7.63 18.12 23.31
CA CYS A 569 -6.37 18.88 23.23
C CYS A 569 -6.62 20.38 22.96
N LEU A 570 -7.32 20.73 21.89
CA LEU A 570 -7.49 22.12 21.44
C LEU A 570 -8.32 22.97 22.42
N SER A 571 -9.34 22.41 23.07
CA SER A 571 -10.12 23.11 24.10
C SER A 571 -9.29 23.53 25.32
N ALA A 572 -8.12 22.89 25.55
CA ALA A 572 -7.16 23.30 26.57
C ALA A 572 -6.09 24.27 26.05
N LEU A 573 -5.60 24.08 24.80
CA LEU A 573 -4.40 24.77 24.30
C LEU A 573 -4.65 25.90 23.31
N ALA A 574 -5.76 25.93 22.57
CA ALA A 574 -6.13 27.06 21.71
C ALA A 574 -6.26 28.41 22.45
N PRO A 575 -6.69 28.45 23.74
CA PRO A 575 -6.62 29.67 24.55
C PRO A 575 -5.20 30.24 24.71
N LEU A 576 -4.18 29.38 24.74
CA LEU A 576 -2.76 29.75 24.91
C LEU A 576 -2.10 30.26 23.61
N LEU A 577 -2.66 29.91 22.46
CA LEU A 577 -2.10 30.30 21.15
C LEU A 577 -2.12 31.82 21.00
N GLN A 578 -1.00 32.38 20.57
CA GLN A 578 -0.77 33.81 20.39
C GLN A 578 -0.16 34.10 19.02
N ARG A 579 -0.02 35.37 18.66
CA ARG A 579 0.59 35.77 17.38
C ARG A 579 2.00 35.20 17.26
N GLY A 580 2.25 34.43 16.21
CA GLY A 580 3.50 33.70 15.99
C GLY A 580 3.42 32.20 16.30
N SER A 581 2.50 31.75 17.17
CA SER A 581 2.33 30.33 17.50
C SER A 581 2.06 29.50 16.24
N VAL A 582 2.77 28.38 16.12
CA VAL A 582 2.63 27.43 15.03
C VAL A 582 1.82 26.21 15.50
N VAL A 583 0.89 25.75 14.68
CA VAL A 583 0.09 24.55 14.95
C VAL A 583 0.21 23.60 13.75
N LEU A 584 0.86 22.46 13.97
CA LEU A 584 0.97 21.38 13.00
C LEU A 584 -0.06 20.29 13.34
N PHE A 585 -0.76 19.81 12.31
CA PHE A 585 -1.66 18.66 12.37
C PHE A 585 -1.12 17.54 11.48
N ASP A 586 -1.11 16.30 11.96
CA ASP A 586 -1.20 15.11 11.11
C ASP A 586 -2.66 14.88 10.68
N ASP A 587 -2.87 14.01 9.69
CA ASP A 587 -4.19 13.66 9.16
C ASP A 587 -5.22 14.80 8.94
N PHE A 588 -4.75 15.99 8.56
CA PHE A 588 -5.61 17.13 8.27
C PHE A 588 -6.23 17.07 6.86
N LEU A 589 -5.65 16.29 5.93
CA LEU A 589 -5.99 16.30 4.51
C LEU A 589 -5.99 14.89 3.87
N ALA A 590 -6.50 14.80 2.64
CA ALA A 590 -6.31 13.67 1.73
C ALA A 590 -6.71 12.28 2.30
N HIS A 591 -7.81 12.24 3.05
CA HIS A 591 -8.54 11.02 3.42
C HIS A 591 -10.05 11.29 3.46
N GLU A 592 -10.88 10.24 3.57
CA GLU A 592 -12.34 10.34 3.43
C GLU A 592 -13.02 11.32 4.41
N THR A 593 -12.85 11.15 5.72
CA THR A 593 -13.50 11.96 6.78
C THR A 593 -12.71 13.21 7.20
N TRP A 594 -11.88 13.78 6.33
CA TRP A 594 -10.94 14.88 6.68
C TRP A 594 -11.60 16.19 7.14
N ARG A 595 -12.92 16.33 6.98
CA ARG A 595 -13.71 17.46 7.50
C ARG A 595 -14.45 17.15 8.81
N ASP A 596 -14.42 15.90 9.26
CA ASP A 596 -15.16 15.41 10.42
C ASP A 596 -14.22 15.12 11.61
N ASP A 597 -12.94 14.82 11.32
CA ASP A 597 -11.86 14.56 12.29
C ASP A 597 -11.17 15.87 12.78
N GLU A 598 -9.82 15.92 12.80
CA GLU A 598 -9.05 17.01 13.43
C GLU A 598 -9.33 18.39 12.87
N LYS A 599 -9.56 18.51 11.55
CA LYS A 599 -9.95 19.78 10.92
C LYS A 599 -11.19 20.38 11.58
N ARG A 600 -12.18 19.55 11.94
CA ARG A 600 -13.40 20.05 12.56
C ARG A 600 -13.12 20.62 13.96
N ALA A 601 -12.28 19.94 14.74
CA ALA A 601 -11.84 20.43 16.04
C ALA A 601 -11.03 21.73 15.90
N TRP A 602 -10.25 21.89 14.83
CA TRP A 602 -9.50 23.12 14.54
C TRP A 602 -10.39 24.26 14.06
N ASP A 603 -11.34 24.02 13.16
CA ASP A 603 -12.33 25.02 12.71
C ASP A 603 -13.15 25.53 13.91
N GLU A 604 -13.64 24.62 14.77
CA GLU A 604 -14.34 24.94 16.02
C GLU A 604 -13.44 25.73 16.98
N ALA A 605 -12.18 25.32 17.18
CA ALA A 605 -11.23 26.02 18.05
C ALA A 605 -10.83 27.41 17.54
N ILE A 606 -10.75 27.61 16.21
CA ILE A 606 -10.53 28.91 15.58
C ILE A 606 -11.68 29.87 15.91
N GLU A 607 -12.93 29.44 15.73
CA GLU A 607 -14.12 30.25 16.01
C GLU A 607 -14.27 30.54 17.51
N GLU A 608 -14.12 29.53 18.38
CA GLU A 608 -14.22 29.67 19.84
C GLU A 608 -13.16 30.61 20.45
N ASN A 609 -11.99 30.75 19.82
CA ASN A 609 -10.86 31.54 20.34
C ASN A 609 -10.56 32.81 19.52
N GLY A 610 -11.36 33.13 18.50
CA GLY A 610 -11.18 34.30 17.63
C GLY A 610 -9.82 34.34 16.94
N LEU A 611 -9.30 33.19 16.49
CA LEU A 611 -7.96 33.09 15.92
C LEU A 611 -7.94 33.48 14.43
N ALA A 612 -7.01 34.34 14.04
CA ALA A 612 -6.66 34.54 12.64
C ALA A 612 -5.43 33.72 12.30
N VAL A 613 -5.51 32.85 11.29
CA VAL A 613 -4.44 31.89 10.93
C VAL A 613 -4.14 31.88 9.43
N GLU A 614 -2.93 31.46 9.06
CA GLU A 614 -2.51 31.22 7.67
C GLU A 614 -1.87 29.83 7.52
N VAL A 615 -1.99 29.18 6.35
CA VAL A 615 -1.32 27.90 6.07
C VAL A 615 0.12 28.16 5.63
N VAL A 616 1.09 27.71 6.42
CA VAL A 616 2.54 27.95 6.17
C VAL A 616 3.25 26.74 5.55
N ALA A 617 2.77 25.52 5.81
CA ALA A 617 3.22 24.30 5.13
C ALA A 617 2.08 23.27 5.08
N ALA A 618 2.10 22.37 4.10
CA ALA A 618 1.14 21.27 3.99
C ALA A 618 1.75 20.11 3.18
N SER A 619 1.18 18.92 3.31
CA SER A 619 1.57 17.77 2.49
C SER A 619 0.38 16.86 2.17
N LEU A 620 0.12 16.66 0.88
CA LEU A 620 -0.78 15.64 0.35
C LEU A 620 -0.13 14.24 0.35
N LEU A 621 1.15 14.13 0.75
CA LEU A 621 1.86 12.86 0.89
C LEU A 621 1.76 12.31 2.31
N SER A 622 2.05 13.13 3.32
CA SER A 622 1.91 12.75 4.74
C SER A 622 0.53 13.07 5.32
N LYS A 623 -0.30 13.86 4.61
CA LYS A 623 -1.64 14.37 5.01
C LYS A 623 -1.63 15.54 5.99
N GLN A 624 -0.44 16.06 6.29
CA GLN A 624 -0.24 17.11 7.29
C GLN A 624 -0.63 18.51 6.80
N CYS A 625 -1.03 19.38 7.73
CA CYS A 625 -1.22 20.81 7.51
C CYS A 625 -0.67 21.62 8.69
N CYS A 626 0.06 22.69 8.39
CA CYS A 626 0.76 23.53 9.35
C CYS A 626 0.29 24.98 9.24
N PHE A 627 -0.18 25.51 10.35
CA PHE A 627 -0.75 26.85 10.48
C PHE A 627 0.15 27.76 11.31
N ARG A 628 0.15 29.05 11.00
CA ARG A 628 0.69 30.10 11.88
C ARG A 628 -0.41 31.06 12.30
N VAL A 629 -0.47 31.37 13.59
CA VAL A 629 -1.41 32.36 14.14
C VAL A 629 -0.91 33.77 13.82
N VAL A 630 -1.68 34.53 13.05
CA VAL A 630 -1.36 35.89 12.59
C VAL A 630 -2.11 36.99 13.36
N GLY A 631 -3.07 36.62 14.21
CA GLY A 631 -3.78 37.53 15.12
C GLY A 631 -4.78 36.77 16.00
N LYS A 632 -5.34 37.46 17.01
CA LYS A 632 -6.40 36.95 17.89
C LYS A 632 -7.37 38.08 18.24
N ASP A 633 -8.66 37.81 18.36
CA ASP A 633 -9.63 38.84 18.71
C ASP A 633 -9.33 39.40 20.11
N GLY A 634 -9.08 40.71 20.16
CA GLY A 634 -8.74 41.44 21.39
C GLY A 634 -7.25 41.57 21.72
N SER A 635 -6.33 41.10 20.85
CA SER A 635 -4.87 41.32 20.96
C SER A 635 -4.38 42.50 20.11
#